data_AF-Q8MRS3-F1
#
_entry.id   AF-Q8MRS3-F1
#
_cell.length_a   1.000
_cell.length_b   1.000
_cell.length_c   1.000
_cell.angle_alpha   90.00
_cell.angle_beta   90.00
_cell.angle_gamma   90.00
#
_symmetry.space_group_name_H-M   'P 1'
#
loop_
_entity.id
_entity.type
_entity.pdbx_description
1 polymer ?
#
loop_
_entity_poly.entity_id
_entity_poly.type
_entity_poly.pdbx_seq_one_letter_code
_entity_poly.pdbx_strand_id
1 'polypeptide(L)'
;MERTQATLGKSQLQHEKLQNSLDKAQNEVDHLQDKLDKACTENRRLVLEKEKLTYDYDNLQSQLDKALGQAARMQKERETLSLDTDRIREKLEKTQVQLGRIQKERDQFSDELETLKERSESAQTLLMKAARDREAMQTDLEVLKERYEKSHAIQQKLQMERDDAVTEVEILKEKLDKALYASQKLIDEKDTSNKEFEKMLEKYDRAQNEIYRLQSRCDTAEADRARLEVEAERSGLAASKAREDLRKLQDESTRLQEACDRAALQLSRAKECEDNARSELEHSRDRFDKLQTDIRRAQGEKEHFQSELERVTYELERAHAAQTKASASVEAAKEEAAHYAVELEKMRDRYEKSQVELRKLQDTDTFGRETRRLKEENERLREKLDKTLMELETIRGKSQYESESFEKYKDKYEKIEMEVQNMESKLHETSLQLELSKGEVAKMLANQEKQRSELERAHIEREKARDKHEKLLKEVDRLRLQQSSVSPGDPVRASTSSSSALSAGERQEIDRLRDRLEKALQSRDATELEAGRLAKELEKAQMHLAKQQENTESTRIEFERMGAELGRLHDRLEKAEAEREALRQANRSGGAGAAPHPQLEKHVQKLESDVKQLAMEREQLVLQLEKSQEILMNFQKELQNAEAELQKTREENRKLRNGHQVPPVAAPPAGPSPAEFQAMQKEIQTLQQKLQESERALQAAGPQQAQAAAAAGASREEIEQWRKVIEQEKSRADMADKAAQEMHKRIQLMDQHIKDQHAQMQKMQQQMQQQQQAAQQAVQQAAQQQQSAAGAGGADPKELEKVRGELQAACTERDRFQQQLELLVTELEKSKMSNQEQAKQLQTAQQQVQQLQQQVQQLQQQMQQLQQAASAGAGATDVQRQQLEQQQKQLEEVRKQIDNQAKATEGERKIIDEQRKQIDAKRKDIEEKEKKMAEFDVQLRKRKEQMDQLEKSLQTQGGGAAAAGELNKKLMDTQRQLEACVKELQNTKEEHKKAATETERLLQLVQMSQEEQNAKEKTIMDLQQALKIAQAKVKQAQTQQQQQQDAGPAGFLKSFF
;
A
#
# COMPACT_ATOMS: atom_id res chain seq x y z
N MET A 1 -91.77 128.91 110.10
CA MET A 1 -92.45 127.60 110.12
C MET A 1 -92.58 127.02 108.72
N GLU A 2 -93.62 127.30 107.94
CA GLU A 2 -93.85 126.59 106.66
C GLU A 2 -92.72 126.75 105.64
N ARG A 3 -92.28 127.99 105.34
CA ARG A 3 -91.18 128.24 104.38
C ARG A 3 -89.88 127.51 104.75
N THR A 4 -89.55 127.44 106.04
CA THR A 4 -88.36 126.74 106.55
C THR A 4 -88.48 125.21 106.43
N GLN A 5 -89.67 124.66 106.64
CA GLN A 5 -89.94 123.23 106.48
C GLN A 5 -89.87 122.81 104.99
N ALA A 6 -90.37 123.64 104.08
CA ALA A 6 -90.27 123.43 102.63
C ALA A 6 -88.81 123.45 102.13
N THR A 7 -87.95 124.31 102.68
CA THR A 7 -86.52 124.33 102.33
C THR A 7 -85.78 123.10 102.87
N LEU A 8 -86.08 122.66 104.10
CA LEU A 8 -85.51 121.44 104.66
C LEU A 8 -85.88 120.20 103.82
N GLY A 9 -87.17 120.05 103.46
CA GLY A 9 -87.62 118.95 102.60
C GLY A 9 -86.98 118.96 101.21
N LYS A 10 -86.74 120.14 100.62
CA LYS A 10 -85.98 120.25 99.36
C LYS A 10 -84.52 119.82 99.52
N SER A 11 -83.87 120.18 100.62
CA SER A 11 -82.49 119.77 100.94
C SER A 11 -82.39 118.26 101.15
N GLN A 12 -83.34 117.67 101.87
CA GLN A 12 -83.44 116.22 102.07
C GLN A 12 -83.64 115.50 100.73
N LEU A 13 -84.59 115.93 99.90
CA LEU A 13 -84.83 115.35 98.57
C LEU A 13 -83.63 115.52 97.61
N GLN A 14 -82.82 116.57 97.80
CA GLN A 14 -81.58 116.78 97.05
C GLN A 14 -80.45 115.87 97.57
N HIS A 15 -80.37 115.65 98.87
CA HIS A 15 -79.44 114.69 99.48
C HIS A 15 -79.78 113.24 99.09
N GLU A 16 -81.06 112.85 99.11
CA GLU A 16 -81.53 111.55 98.60
C GLU A 16 -81.18 111.36 97.13
N LYS A 17 -81.32 112.39 96.29
CA LYS A 17 -80.92 112.32 94.87
C LYS A 17 -79.42 112.18 94.68
N LEU A 18 -78.61 112.86 95.49
CA LEU A 18 -77.15 112.70 95.48
C LEU A 18 -76.74 111.32 95.98
N GLN A 19 -77.38 110.80 97.03
CA GLN A 19 -77.14 109.45 97.52
C GLN A 19 -77.51 108.40 96.47
N ASN A 20 -78.72 108.45 95.90
CA ASN A 20 -79.12 107.57 94.80
C ASN A 20 -78.21 107.68 93.55
N SER A 21 -77.52 108.81 93.35
CA SER A 21 -76.53 108.97 92.28
C SER A 21 -75.16 108.39 92.66
N LEU A 22 -74.78 108.47 93.94
CA LEU A 22 -73.58 107.87 94.48
C LEU A 22 -73.70 106.34 94.53
N ASP A 23 -74.81 105.82 95.03
CA ASP A 23 -75.13 104.38 95.06
C ASP A 23 -75.09 103.80 93.63
N LYS A 24 -75.61 104.52 92.63
CA LYS A 24 -75.52 104.12 91.22
C LYS A 24 -74.08 104.12 90.70
N ALA A 25 -73.31 105.18 90.97
CA ALA A 25 -71.91 105.25 90.58
C ALA A 25 -71.07 104.14 91.24
N GLN A 26 -71.39 103.76 92.49
CA GLN A 26 -70.77 102.63 93.18
C GLN A 26 -71.15 101.29 92.53
N ASN A 27 -72.44 101.03 92.26
CA ASN A 27 -72.87 99.85 91.52
C ASN A 27 -72.25 99.77 90.10
N GLU A 28 -72.06 100.89 89.41
CA GLU A 28 -71.37 100.97 88.12
C GLU A 28 -69.87 100.68 88.24
N VAL A 29 -69.20 101.20 89.29
CA VAL A 29 -67.80 100.87 89.61
C VAL A 29 -67.66 99.38 89.93
N ASP A 30 -68.52 98.82 90.77
CA ASP A 30 -68.53 97.39 91.11
C ASP A 30 -68.75 96.53 89.85
N HIS A 31 -69.70 96.90 88.98
CA HIS A 31 -69.92 96.23 87.69
C HIS A 31 -68.77 96.40 86.68
N LEU A 32 -67.94 97.44 86.79
CA LEU A 32 -66.74 97.61 85.98
C LEU A 32 -65.56 96.81 86.55
N GLN A 33 -65.42 96.76 87.87
CA GLN A 33 -64.46 95.92 88.58
C GLN A 33 -64.71 94.44 88.29
N ASP A 34 -65.96 94.00 88.41
CA ASP A 34 -66.42 92.63 88.13
C ASP A 34 -66.21 92.22 86.66
N LYS A 35 -66.21 93.18 85.72
CA LYS A 35 -65.83 92.97 84.30
C LYS A 35 -64.30 92.95 84.11
N LEU A 36 -63.56 93.81 84.81
CA LEU A 36 -62.11 93.84 84.78
C LEU A 36 -61.51 92.53 85.30
N ASP A 37 -62.03 91.99 86.40
CA ASP A 37 -61.56 90.73 86.98
C ASP A 37 -61.90 89.51 86.08
N LYS A 38 -63.04 89.55 85.37
CA LYS A 38 -63.37 88.57 84.32
C LYS A 38 -62.44 88.68 83.11
N ALA A 39 -62.14 89.90 82.65
CA ALA A 39 -61.17 90.11 81.57
C ALA A 39 -59.75 89.70 81.96
N CYS A 40 -59.32 89.96 83.19
CA CYS A 40 -58.02 89.55 83.72
C CYS A 40 -57.90 88.03 83.86
N THR A 41 -58.94 87.34 84.31
CA THR A 41 -58.95 85.87 84.39
C THR A 41 -59.01 85.21 83.02
N GLU A 42 -59.76 85.75 82.06
CA GLU A 42 -59.75 85.30 80.67
C GLU A 42 -58.40 85.56 79.97
N ASN A 43 -57.80 86.73 80.16
CA ASN A 43 -56.46 87.03 79.64
C ASN A 43 -55.42 86.05 80.17
N ARG A 44 -55.45 85.74 81.48
CA ARG A 44 -54.58 84.73 82.09
C ARG A 44 -54.81 83.33 81.53
N ARG A 45 -56.05 82.97 81.19
CA ARG A 45 -56.38 81.71 80.49
C ARG A 45 -55.76 81.67 79.08
N LEU A 46 -55.86 82.76 78.33
CA LEU A 46 -55.30 82.90 76.98
C LEU A 46 -53.76 82.91 76.96
N VAL A 47 -53.11 83.47 78.00
CA VAL A 47 -51.65 83.37 78.16
C VAL A 47 -51.21 81.92 78.36
N LEU A 48 -51.86 81.17 79.26
CA LEU A 48 -51.56 79.76 79.48
C LEU A 48 -51.85 78.90 78.23
N GLU A 49 -52.92 79.21 77.48
CA GLU A 49 -53.24 78.56 76.21
C GLU A 49 -52.17 78.84 75.15
N LYS A 50 -51.68 80.09 75.04
CA LYS A 50 -50.56 80.45 74.19
C LYS A 50 -49.27 79.73 74.58
N GLU A 51 -48.90 79.73 75.86
CA GLU A 51 -47.69 79.07 76.37
C GLU A 51 -47.71 77.56 76.06
N LYS A 52 -48.87 76.90 76.23
CA LYS A 52 -49.06 75.51 75.82
C LYS A 52 -48.90 75.34 74.29
N LEU A 53 -49.50 76.20 73.48
CA LEU A 53 -49.38 76.14 72.02
C LEU A 53 -47.94 76.37 71.54
N THR A 54 -47.15 77.22 72.22
CA THR A 54 -45.72 77.36 71.96
C THR A 54 -44.97 76.05 72.28
N TYR A 55 -45.23 75.44 73.43
CA TYR A 55 -44.61 74.15 73.79
C TYR A 55 -44.99 73.02 72.81
N ASP A 56 -46.26 72.93 72.41
CA ASP A 56 -46.74 71.95 71.43
C ASP A 56 -46.09 72.18 70.05
N TYR A 57 -45.87 73.44 69.65
CA TYR A 57 -45.15 73.82 68.43
C TYR A 57 -43.65 73.45 68.50
N ASP A 58 -42.94 73.80 69.57
CA ASP A 58 -41.51 73.50 69.72
C ASP A 58 -41.25 71.98 69.77
N ASN A 59 -42.18 71.22 70.37
CA ASN A 59 -42.16 69.76 70.36
C ASN A 59 -42.39 69.19 68.94
N LEU A 60 -43.35 69.72 68.18
CA LEU A 60 -43.58 69.34 66.79
C LEU A 60 -42.38 69.67 65.89
N GLN A 61 -41.76 70.85 66.06
CA GLN A 61 -40.55 71.24 65.36
C GLN A 61 -39.39 70.28 65.67
N SER A 62 -39.18 69.96 66.96
CA SER A 62 -38.17 68.98 67.38
C SER A 62 -38.41 67.57 66.82
N GLN A 63 -39.67 67.17 66.61
CA GLN A 63 -40.02 65.90 65.95
C GLN A 63 -39.78 65.96 64.44
N LEU A 64 -40.10 67.08 63.78
CA LEU A 64 -39.81 67.31 62.36
C LEU A 64 -38.30 67.28 62.08
N ASP A 65 -37.49 67.96 62.89
CA ASP A 65 -36.03 68.00 62.74
C ASP A 65 -35.40 66.59 62.93
N LYS A 66 -35.94 65.79 63.87
CA LYS A 66 -35.56 64.38 64.05
C LYS A 66 -35.95 63.52 62.84
N ALA A 67 -37.14 63.72 62.27
CA ALA A 67 -37.61 62.99 61.09
C ALA A 67 -36.79 63.35 59.84
N LEU A 68 -36.48 64.64 59.63
CA LEU A 68 -35.58 65.10 58.57
C LEU A 68 -34.16 64.54 58.75
N GLY A 69 -33.65 64.54 59.98
CA GLY A 69 -32.36 63.93 60.33
C GLY A 69 -32.30 62.41 60.11
N GLN A 70 -33.40 61.69 60.29
CA GLN A 70 -33.52 60.27 59.92
C GLN A 70 -33.61 60.09 58.40
N ALA A 71 -34.44 60.87 57.70
CA ALA A 71 -34.58 60.82 56.25
C ALA A 71 -33.25 61.07 55.53
N ALA A 72 -32.44 62.02 56.00
CA ALA A 72 -31.11 62.30 55.46
C ALA A 72 -30.13 61.12 55.64
N ARG A 73 -30.22 60.36 56.75
CA ARG A 73 -29.43 59.14 56.96
C ARG A 73 -29.88 58.03 56.01
N MET A 74 -31.18 57.75 55.94
CA MET A 74 -31.76 56.75 55.04
C MET A 74 -31.44 57.05 53.56
N GLN A 75 -31.43 58.33 53.16
CA GLN A 75 -31.03 58.76 51.82
C GLN A 75 -29.55 58.42 51.54
N LYS A 76 -28.64 58.76 52.47
CA LYS A 76 -27.20 58.46 52.34
C LYS A 76 -26.92 56.95 52.36
N GLU A 77 -27.65 56.18 53.15
CA GLU A 77 -27.60 54.72 53.15
C GLU A 77 -28.08 54.14 51.81
N ARG A 78 -29.17 54.66 51.23
CA ARG A 78 -29.64 54.25 49.89
C ARG A 78 -28.63 54.56 48.79
N GLU A 79 -27.99 55.73 48.84
CA GLU A 79 -26.91 56.11 47.91
C GLU A 79 -25.70 55.17 48.04
N THR A 80 -25.30 54.83 49.27
CA THR A 80 -24.22 53.87 49.53
C THR A 80 -24.57 52.47 48.98
N LEU A 81 -25.77 51.97 49.26
CA LEU A 81 -26.27 50.68 48.76
C LEU A 81 -26.40 50.65 47.24
N SER A 82 -26.73 51.78 46.58
CA SER A 82 -26.73 51.88 45.12
C SER A 82 -25.32 51.68 44.57
N LEU A 83 -24.32 52.40 45.10
CA LEU A 83 -22.92 52.28 44.67
C LEU A 83 -22.38 50.86 44.85
N ASP A 84 -22.72 50.19 45.94
CA ASP A 84 -22.31 48.78 46.14
C ASP A 84 -23.09 47.80 45.25
N THR A 85 -24.36 48.07 44.94
CA THR A 85 -25.11 47.30 43.92
C THR A 85 -24.46 47.43 42.54
N ASP A 86 -24.00 48.62 42.17
CA ASP A 86 -23.35 48.87 40.88
C ASP A 86 -21.95 48.26 40.81
N ARG A 87 -21.18 48.29 41.91
CA ARG A 87 -19.92 47.52 42.05
C ARG A 87 -20.14 46.01 41.94
N ILE A 88 -21.27 45.49 42.43
CA ILE A 88 -21.63 44.06 42.30
C ILE A 88 -22.01 43.74 40.86
N ARG A 89 -22.76 44.60 40.18
CA ARG A 89 -23.07 44.45 38.73
C ARG A 89 -21.81 44.42 37.87
N GLU A 90 -20.89 45.37 38.09
CA GLU A 90 -19.63 45.44 37.34
C GLU A 90 -18.74 44.20 37.56
N LYS A 91 -18.77 43.61 38.77
CA LYS A 91 -18.10 42.34 39.07
C LYS A 91 -18.77 41.15 38.38
N LEU A 92 -20.11 41.09 38.36
CA LEU A 92 -20.90 40.05 37.69
C LEU A 92 -20.63 40.03 36.19
N GLU A 93 -20.61 41.20 35.55
CA GLU A 93 -20.33 41.35 34.12
C GLU A 93 -18.90 40.88 33.79
N LYS A 94 -17.91 41.27 34.60
CA LYS A 94 -16.52 40.81 34.46
C LYS A 94 -16.38 39.28 34.60
N THR A 95 -17.08 38.64 35.54
CA THR A 95 -17.06 37.17 35.66
C THR A 95 -17.86 36.46 34.58
N GLN A 96 -18.95 37.05 34.05
CA GLN A 96 -19.63 36.52 32.86
C GLN A 96 -18.75 36.58 31.61
N VAL A 97 -17.98 37.66 31.40
CA VAL A 97 -17.02 37.76 30.30
C VAL A 97 -15.88 36.74 30.45
N GLN A 98 -15.40 36.48 31.67
CA GLN A 98 -14.42 35.43 31.93
C GLN A 98 -15.00 34.03 31.68
N LEU A 99 -16.22 33.74 32.14
CA LEU A 99 -16.90 32.48 31.88
C LEU A 99 -17.09 32.23 30.38
N GLY A 100 -17.47 33.26 29.62
CA GLY A 100 -17.60 33.17 28.16
C GLY A 100 -16.27 32.97 27.40
N ARG A 101 -15.13 33.36 27.98
CA ARG A 101 -13.80 32.99 27.45
C ARG A 101 -13.47 31.53 27.75
N ILE A 102 -13.62 31.11 29.01
CA ILE A 102 -13.36 29.72 29.44
C ILE A 102 -14.26 28.72 28.68
N GLN A 103 -15.49 29.11 28.35
CA GLN A 103 -16.37 28.30 27.49
C GLN A 103 -15.80 28.16 26.07
N LYS A 104 -15.33 29.25 25.44
CA LYS A 104 -14.70 29.18 24.11
C LYS A 104 -13.39 28.39 24.12
N GLU A 105 -12.57 28.55 25.16
CA GLU A 105 -11.33 27.80 25.34
C GLU A 105 -11.61 26.29 25.50
N ARG A 106 -12.61 25.93 26.32
CA ARG A 106 -13.13 24.54 26.43
C ARG A 106 -13.59 24.00 25.08
N ASP A 107 -14.36 24.78 24.31
CA ASP A 107 -14.93 24.34 23.04
C ASP A 107 -13.81 24.12 22.00
N GLN A 108 -12.84 25.04 21.93
CA GLN A 108 -11.63 24.86 21.12
C GLN A 108 -10.82 23.62 21.52
N PHE A 109 -10.63 23.35 22.82
CA PHE A 109 -9.97 22.12 23.27
C PHE A 109 -10.80 20.86 22.96
N SER A 110 -12.14 20.96 22.85
CA SER A 110 -12.99 19.85 22.42
C SER A 110 -12.75 19.55 20.93
N ASP A 111 -12.75 20.57 20.08
CA ASP A 111 -12.49 20.45 18.63
C ASP A 111 -11.05 19.92 18.37
N GLU A 112 -10.06 20.38 19.15
CA GLU A 112 -8.69 19.88 19.10
C GLU A 112 -8.59 18.41 19.53
N LEU A 113 -9.31 17.99 20.58
CA LEU A 113 -9.36 16.59 21.01
C LEU A 113 -10.05 15.68 19.99
N GLU A 114 -11.13 16.14 19.35
CA GLU A 114 -11.85 15.37 18.32
C GLU A 114 -10.98 15.21 17.06
N THR A 115 -10.34 16.27 16.57
CA THR A 115 -9.41 16.18 15.43
C THR A 115 -8.13 15.39 15.75
N LEU A 116 -7.66 15.36 17.01
CA LEU A 116 -6.60 14.45 17.45
C LEU A 116 -7.07 12.99 17.49
N LYS A 117 -8.32 12.73 17.87
CA LYS A 117 -8.93 11.39 17.86
C LYS A 117 -9.08 10.85 16.44
N GLU A 118 -9.58 11.64 15.50
CA GLU A 118 -9.63 11.29 14.06
C GLU A 118 -8.23 10.95 13.50
N ARG A 119 -7.21 11.73 13.88
CA ARG A 119 -5.80 11.46 13.50
C ARG A 119 -5.27 10.17 14.13
N SER A 120 -5.66 9.85 15.36
CA SER A 120 -5.30 8.59 16.02
C SER A 120 -5.96 7.39 15.34
N GLU A 121 -7.26 7.48 15.03
CA GLU A 121 -8.03 6.40 14.39
C GLU A 121 -7.56 6.13 12.96
N SER A 122 -7.29 7.17 12.18
CA SER A 122 -6.70 7.05 10.84
C SER A 122 -5.27 6.52 10.86
N ALA A 123 -4.41 6.97 11.78
CA ALA A 123 -3.08 6.40 11.97
C ALA A 123 -3.12 4.92 12.39
N GLN A 124 -4.05 4.53 13.26
CA GLN A 124 -4.24 3.14 13.69
C GLN A 124 -4.78 2.26 12.56
N THR A 125 -5.61 2.81 11.67
CA THR A 125 -6.07 2.13 10.44
C THR A 125 -4.92 1.89 9.46
N LEU A 126 -4.03 2.87 9.27
CA LEU A 126 -2.81 2.70 8.47
C LEU A 126 -1.85 1.66 9.07
N LEU A 127 -1.72 1.62 10.41
CA LEU A 127 -0.91 0.64 11.12
C LEU A 127 -1.49 -0.79 10.98
N MET A 128 -2.82 -0.93 11.00
CA MET A 128 -3.52 -2.18 10.68
C MET A 128 -3.27 -2.64 9.23
N LYS A 129 -3.29 -1.72 8.25
CA LYS A 129 -2.95 -2.06 6.86
C LYS A 129 -1.50 -2.55 6.75
N ALA A 130 -0.54 -1.77 7.27
CA ALA A 130 0.88 -2.10 7.29
C ALA A 130 1.26 -3.31 8.19
N ALA A 131 0.31 -3.88 8.93
CA ALA A 131 0.44 -5.21 9.54
C ALA A 131 0.07 -6.31 8.54
N ARG A 132 -1.10 -6.21 7.90
CA ARG A 132 -1.57 -7.16 6.87
C ARG A 132 -0.64 -7.21 5.65
N ASP A 133 -0.18 -6.05 5.18
CA ASP A 133 0.72 -5.95 4.02
C ASP A 133 2.06 -6.66 4.32
N ARG A 134 2.51 -6.63 5.58
CA ARG A 134 3.72 -7.32 6.06
C ARG A 134 3.51 -8.83 6.17
N GLU A 135 2.35 -9.26 6.66
CA GLU A 135 1.96 -10.67 6.72
C GLU A 135 1.86 -11.28 5.32
N ALA A 136 1.24 -10.56 4.37
CA ALA A 136 1.18 -10.95 2.96
C ALA A 136 2.59 -11.08 2.34
N MET A 137 3.42 -10.03 2.47
CA MET A 137 4.82 -10.06 2.02
C MET A 137 5.64 -11.18 2.64
N GLN A 138 5.37 -11.55 3.90
CA GLN A 138 6.03 -12.69 4.54
C GLN A 138 5.59 -14.02 3.92
N THR A 139 4.29 -14.21 3.65
CA THR A 139 3.80 -15.43 2.97
C THR A 139 4.32 -15.55 1.53
N ASP A 140 4.42 -14.44 0.78
CA ASP A 140 5.03 -14.46 -0.56
C ASP A 140 6.51 -14.81 -0.51
N LEU A 141 7.25 -14.37 0.52
CA LEU A 141 8.66 -14.70 0.74
C LEU A 141 8.83 -16.19 1.10
N GLU A 142 7.91 -16.79 1.86
CA GLU A 142 7.87 -18.23 2.14
C GLU A 142 7.57 -19.04 0.87
N VAL A 143 6.60 -18.61 0.04
CA VAL A 143 6.34 -19.22 -1.28
C VAL A 143 7.55 -19.07 -2.24
N LEU A 144 8.29 -17.96 -2.17
CA LEU A 144 9.52 -17.78 -2.94
C LEU A 144 10.63 -18.74 -2.51
N LYS A 145 10.79 -18.98 -1.20
CA LYS A 145 11.74 -19.96 -0.65
C LYS A 145 11.41 -21.37 -1.14
N GLU A 146 10.15 -21.82 -1.02
CA GLU A 146 9.75 -23.13 -1.53
C GLU A 146 10.04 -23.28 -3.03
N ARG A 147 9.74 -22.24 -3.84
CA ARG A 147 10.04 -22.25 -5.28
C ARG A 147 11.54 -22.31 -5.55
N TYR A 148 12.34 -21.56 -4.80
CA TYR A 148 13.80 -21.58 -4.92
C TYR A 148 14.38 -22.95 -4.55
N GLU A 149 13.96 -23.55 -3.44
CA GLU A 149 14.38 -24.88 -2.99
C GLU A 149 14.00 -25.97 -4.00
N LYS A 150 12.76 -25.93 -4.52
CA LYS A 150 12.30 -26.86 -5.57
C LYS A 150 13.09 -26.69 -6.88
N SER A 151 13.37 -25.44 -7.29
CA SER A 151 14.20 -25.15 -8.46
C SER A 151 15.66 -25.60 -8.27
N HIS A 152 16.23 -25.39 -7.08
CA HIS A 152 17.58 -25.82 -6.73
C HIS A 152 17.71 -27.35 -6.73
N ALA A 153 16.73 -28.07 -6.19
CA ALA A 153 16.69 -29.53 -6.23
C ALA A 153 16.56 -30.08 -7.67
N ILE A 154 15.79 -29.43 -8.53
CA ILE A 154 15.71 -29.78 -9.97
C ILE A 154 17.05 -29.52 -10.66
N GLN A 155 17.68 -28.37 -10.42
CA GLN A 155 19.00 -28.04 -10.97
C GLN A 155 20.08 -29.03 -10.50
N GLN A 156 20.01 -29.49 -9.25
CA GLN A 156 20.93 -30.48 -8.69
C GLN A 156 20.77 -31.86 -9.37
N LYS A 157 19.54 -32.28 -9.68
CA LYS A 157 19.27 -33.50 -10.48
C LYS A 157 19.79 -33.38 -11.91
N LEU A 158 19.43 -32.31 -12.62
CA LEU A 158 19.89 -32.05 -13.99
C LEU A 158 21.43 -32.00 -14.07
N GLN A 159 22.09 -31.55 -13.00
CA GLN A 159 23.55 -31.56 -12.91
C GLN A 159 24.13 -32.98 -12.71
N MET A 160 23.48 -33.84 -11.93
CA MET A 160 23.85 -35.26 -11.85
C MET A 160 23.63 -35.99 -13.18
N GLU A 161 22.47 -35.80 -13.81
CA GLU A 161 22.11 -36.38 -15.11
C GLU A 161 23.09 -35.95 -16.22
N ARG A 162 23.56 -34.68 -16.19
CA ARG A 162 24.64 -34.20 -17.05
C ARG A 162 25.96 -34.93 -16.78
N ASP A 163 26.35 -35.08 -15.52
CA ASP A 163 27.63 -35.68 -15.16
C ASP A 163 27.66 -37.18 -15.48
N ASP A 164 26.56 -37.90 -15.26
CA ASP A 164 26.37 -39.28 -15.72
C ASP A 164 26.50 -39.38 -17.25
N ALA A 165 25.83 -38.51 -18.01
CA ALA A 165 25.91 -38.49 -19.47
C ALA A 165 27.32 -38.14 -20.00
N VAL A 166 28.09 -37.31 -19.29
CA VAL A 166 29.51 -37.06 -19.60
C VAL A 166 30.34 -38.34 -19.43
N THR A 167 30.14 -39.10 -18.35
CA THR A 167 30.86 -40.39 -18.17
C THR A 167 30.47 -41.43 -19.23
N GLU A 168 29.21 -41.47 -19.67
CA GLU A 168 28.81 -42.35 -20.78
C GLU A 168 29.50 -41.94 -22.09
N VAL A 169 29.60 -40.65 -22.40
CA VAL A 169 30.33 -40.15 -23.56
C VAL A 169 31.83 -40.49 -23.50
N GLU A 170 32.45 -40.48 -22.32
CA GLU A 170 33.84 -40.92 -22.14
C GLU A 170 34.00 -42.44 -22.36
N ILE A 171 33.10 -43.25 -21.81
CA ILE A 171 33.06 -44.70 -22.04
C ILE A 171 32.82 -45.03 -23.53
N LEU A 172 32.00 -44.25 -24.24
CA LEU A 172 31.75 -44.41 -25.67
C LEU A 172 32.97 -44.00 -26.52
N LYS A 173 33.71 -42.95 -26.15
CA LYS A 173 34.99 -42.61 -26.79
C LYS A 173 36.02 -43.74 -26.63
N GLU A 174 36.19 -44.28 -25.42
CA GLU A 174 37.07 -45.42 -25.19
C GLU A 174 36.70 -46.65 -26.05
N LYS A 175 35.40 -46.92 -26.23
CA LYS A 175 34.92 -48.01 -27.09
C LYS A 175 35.20 -47.72 -28.57
N LEU A 176 35.03 -46.47 -29.02
CA LEU A 176 35.34 -46.03 -30.38
C LEU A 176 36.83 -46.15 -30.68
N ASP A 177 37.71 -45.68 -29.80
CA ASP A 177 39.17 -45.77 -29.98
C ASP A 177 39.65 -47.22 -30.06
N LYS A 178 39.09 -48.11 -29.22
CA LYS A 178 39.35 -49.56 -29.27
C LYS A 178 38.86 -50.19 -30.58
N ALA A 179 37.71 -49.75 -31.10
CA ALA A 179 37.18 -50.21 -32.39
C ALA A 179 37.99 -49.68 -33.59
N LEU A 180 38.44 -48.42 -33.55
CA LEU A 180 39.32 -47.84 -34.56
C LEU A 180 40.68 -48.56 -34.60
N TYR A 181 41.27 -48.85 -33.44
CA TYR A 181 42.52 -49.63 -33.34
C TYR A 181 42.35 -51.05 -33.90
N ALA A 182 41.24 -51.73 -33.57
CA ALA A 182 40.93 -53.05 -34.13
C ALA A 182 40.72 -53.01 -35.66
N SER A 183 40.06 -51.97 -36.16
CA SER A 183 39.86 -51.74 -37.60
C SER A 183 41.19 -51.51 -38.33
N GLN A 184 42.08 -50.68 -37.77
CA GLN A 184 43.41 -50.45 -38.34
C GLN A 184 44.22 -51.76 -38.41
N LYS A 185 44.20 -52.56 -37.34
CA LYS A 185 44.87 -53.87 -37.33
C LYS A 185 44.34 -54.82 -38.43
N LEU A 186 43.03 -54.80 -38.70
CA LEU A 186 42.44 -55.56 -39.81
C LEU A 186 42.81 -55.01 -41.20
N ILE A 187 43.03 -53.70 -41.34
CA ILE A 187 43.57 -53.09 -42.56
C ILE A 187 45.02 -53.55 -42.77
N ASP A 188 45.85 -53.54 -41.72
CA ASP A 188 47.24 -53.99 -41.79
C ASP A 188 47.33 -55.49 -42.16
N GLU A 189 46.45 -56.33 -41.60
CA GLU A 189 46.35 -57.77 -41.93
C GLU A 189 45.81 -58.05 -43.34
N LYS A 190 44.89 -57.22 -43.84
CA LYS A 190 44.44 -57.26 -45.24
C LYS A 190 45.59 -56.90 -46.18
N ASP A 191 46.39 -55.89 -45.82
CA ASP A 191 47.50 -55.41 -46.66
C ASP A 191 48.74 -56.28 -46.61
N THR A 192 48.91 -57.16 -45.61
CA THR A 192 49.88 -58.28 -45.70
C THR A 192 49.33 -59.39 -46.58
N SER A 193 48.06 -59.77 -46.45
CA SER A 193 47.42 -60.79 -47.29
C SER A 193 47.43 -60.41 -48.78
N ASN A 194 47.13 -59.14 -49.13
CA ASN A 194 47.25 -58.62 -50.50
C ASN A 194 48.66 -58.85 -51.09
N LYS A 195 49.71 -58.56 -50.30
CA LYS A 195 51.12 -58.77 -50.70
C LYS A 195 51.51 -60.25 -50.79
N GLU A 196 50.68 -61.17 -50.28
CA GLU A 196 50.84 -62.62 -50.49
C GLU A 196 50.07 -63.08 -51.74
N PHE A 197 48.88 -62.53 -52.00
CA PHE A 197 48.17 -62.73 -53.26
C PHE A 197 48.96 -62.24 -54.47
N GLU A 198 49.60 -61.06 -54.41
CA GLU A 198 50.49 -60.56 -55.47
C GLU A 198 51.63 -61.55 -55.77
N LYS A 199 52.30 -62.06 -54.72
CA LYS A 199 53.35 -63.10 -54.86
C LYS A 199 52.83 -64.44 -55.39
N MET A 200 51.53 -64.71 -55.25
CA MET A 200 50.89 -65.90 -55.83
C MET A 200 50.50 -65.67 -57.30
N LEU A 201 50.09 -64.46 -57.68
CA LEU A 201 49.89 -64.06 -59.07
C LEU A 201 51.21 -64.14 -59.85
N GLU A 202 52.32 -63.60 -59.32
CA GLU A 202 53.62 -63.74 -60.01
C GLU A 202 54.06 -65.22 -60.17
N LYS A 203 53.61 -66.14 -59.30
CA LYS A 203 53.90 -67.58 -59.44
C LYS A 203 53.00 -68.20 -60.51
N TYR A 204 51.74 -67.79 -60.56
CA TYR A 204 50.81 -68.18 -61.61
C TYR A 204 51.33 -67.76 -62.99
N ASP A 205 51.76 -66.50 -63.15
CA ASP A 205 52.33 -65.98 -64.40
C ASP A 205 53.58 -66.78 -64.82
N ARG A 206 54.48 -67.09 -63.88
CA ARG A 206 55.67 -67.92 -64.15
C ARG A 206 55.28 -69.34 -64.60
N ALA A 207 54.27 -69.95 -63.99
CA ALA A 207 53.75 -71.25 -64.38
C ALA A 207 53.03 -71.22 -65.74
N GLN A 208 52.25 -70.18 -66.02
CA GLN A 208 51.54 -69.99 -67.29
C GLN A 208 52.51 -69.79 -68.46
N ASN A 209 53.60 -69.04 -68.24
CA ASN A 209 54.70 -68.94 -69.20
C ASN A 209 55.39 -70.29 -69.48
N GLU A 210 55.50 -71.18 -68.47
CA GLU A 210 56.05 -72.52 -68.67
C GLU A 210 55.07 -73.44 -69.42
N ILE A 211 53.76 -73.31 -69.17
CA ILE A 211 52.72 -74.01 -69.95
C ILE A 211 52.83 -73.63 -71.44
N TYR A 212 53.00 -72.34 -71.78
CA TYR A 212 53.22 -71.92 -73.17
C TYR A 212 54.49 -72.53 -73.80
N ARG A 213 55.59 -72.69 -73.05
CA ARG A 213 56.79 -73.40 -73.53
C ARG A 213 56.54 -74.88 -73.76
N LEU A 214 55.74 -75.52 -72.92
CA LEU A 214 55.39 -76.93 -73.05
C LEU A 214 54.44 -77.17 -74.23
N GLN A 215 53.45 -76.30 -74.46
CA GLN A 215 52.56 -76.36 -75.63
C GLN A 215 53.36 -76.34 -76.94
N SER A 216 54.28 -75.38 -77.12
CA SER A 216 55.13 -75.32 -78.33
C SER A 216 55.96 -76.59 -78.56
N ARG A 217 56.32 -77.33 -77.50
CA ARG A 217 57.01 -78.63 -77.59
C ARG A 217 56.04 -79.78 -77.91
N CYS A 218 54.79 -79.73 -77.45
CA CYS A 218 53.73 -80.65 -77.86
C CYS A 218 53.39 -80.48 -79.36
N ASP A 219 53.20 -79.25 -79.83
CA ASP A 219 52.92 -78.94 -81.26
C ASP A 219 53.97 -79.55 -82.19
N THR A 220 55.24 -79.52 -81.76
CA THR A 220 56.37 -80.13 -82.49
C THR A 220 56.26 -81.66 -82.55
N ALA A 221 55.82 -82.32 -81.47
CA ALA A 221 55.67 -83.77 -81.40
C ALA A 221 54.42 -84.29 -82.14
N GLU A 222 53.35 -83.49 -82.21
CA GLU A 222 52.14 -83.85 -82.99
C GLU A 222 52.42 -83.85 -84.50
N ALA A 223 53.31 -82.97 -84.98
CA ALA A 223 53.76 -82.97 -86.37
C ALA A 223 54.51 -84.27 -86.76
N ASP A 224 55.34 -84.82 -85.87
CA ASP A 224 55.99 -86.12 -86.08
C ASP A 224 54.99 -87.29 -86.01
N ARG A 225 54.00 -87.23 -85.12
CA ARG A 225 52.92 -88.25 -85.04
C ARG A 225 52.11 -88.32 -86.34
N ALA A 226 51.67 -87.18 -86.88
CA ALA A 226 50.88 -87.13 -88.11
C ALA A 226 51.59 -87.81 -89.30
N ARG A 227 52.92 -87.84 -89.28
CA ARG A 227 53.76 -88.49 -90.29
C ARG A 227 53.68 -90.02 -90.27
N LEU A 228 53.40 -90.61 -89.09
CA LEU A 228 53.28 -92.05 -88.87
C LEU A 228 51.86 -92.57 -89.10
N GLU A 229 50.82 -91.74 -88.88
CA GLU A 229 49.42 -92.14 -89.12
C GLU A 229 49.15 -92.46 -90.60
N VAL A 230 49.78 -91.74 -91.53
CA VAL A 230 49.68 -91.99 -92.99
C VAL A 230 50.15 -93.39 -93.40
N GLU A 231 51.11 -93.98 -92.67
CA GLU A 231 51.54 -95.37 -92.95
C GLU A 231 50.54 -96.41 -92.41
N ALA A 232 49.80 -96.08 -91.36
CA ALA A 232 48.79 -96.97 -90.76
C ALA A 232 47.48 -97.02 -91.56
N GLU A 233 47.01 -95.90 -92.12
CA GLU A 233 45.73 -95.84 -92.85
C GLU A 233 45.68 -96.78 -94.07
N ARG A 234 46.83 -97.06 -94.70
CA ARG A 234 46.97 -98.02 -95.80
C ARG A 234 46.55 -99.45 -95.43
N SER A 235 46.49 -99.78 -94.14
CA SER A 235 46.07 -101.08 -93.61
C SER A 235 44.55 -101.16 -93.33
N GLY A 236 43.89 -100.04 -93.05
CA GLY A 236 42.54 -100.01 -92.47
C GLY A 236 41.39 -100.31 -93.45
N LEU A 237 41.58 -100.13 -94.75
CA LEU A 237 40.49 -100.09 -95.74
C LEU A 237 39.67 -101.38 -95.89
N ALA A 238 40.19 -102.53 -95.45
CA ALA A 238 39.45 -103.80 -95.49
C ALA A 238 38.34 -103.90 -94.42
N ALA A 239 38.45 -103.18 -93.30
CA ALA A 239 37.55 -103.31 -92.16
C ALA A 239 36.29 -102.41 -92.21
N SER A 240 36.18 -101.51 -93.20
CA SER A 240 35.15 -100.47 -93.23
C SER A 240 33.75 -101.00 -93.55
N LYS A 241 33.63 -101.90 -94.56
CA LYS A 241 32.35 -102.33 -95.16
C LYS A 241 31.41 -103.16 -94.27
N ALA A 242 31.79 -103.46 -93.02
CA ALA A 242 30.94 -104.17 -92.06
C ALA A 242 30.33 -103.27 -90.98
N ARG A 243 30.65 -101.96 -90.96
CA ARG A 243 30.24 -101.02 -89.88
C ARG A 243 29.09 -100.08 -90.26
N GLU A 244 28.74 -100.01 -91.55
CA GLU A 244 27.87 -98.97 -92.09
C GLU A 244 26.36 -99.23 -91.88
N ASP A 245 25.95 -100.50 -91.74
CA ASP A 245 24.54 -100.86 -91.49
C ASP A 245 24.17 -100.91 -90.00
N LEU A 246 25.15 -101.00 -89.10
CA LEU A 246 24.92 -100.85 -87.64
C LEU A 246 24.61 -99.40 -87.26
N ARG A 247 25.25 -98.44 -87.96
CA ARG A 247 25.19 -97.00 -87.67
C ARG A 247 23.77 -96.43 -87.76
N LYS A 248 23.01 -96.87 -88.77
CA LYS A 248 21.65 -96.39 -89.08
C LYS A 248 20.64 -96.66 -87.95
N LEU A 249 20.86 -97.69 -87.13
CA LEU A 249 20.02 -98.01 -85.96
C LEU A 249 20.44 -97.25 -84.67
N GLN A 250 21.64 -96.66 -84.63
CA GLN A 250 22.08 -95.85 -83.48
C GLN A 250 21.59 -94.40 -83.59
N ASP A 251 21.55 -93.84 -84.81
CA ASP A 251 21.16 -92.45 -85.08
C ASP A 251 19.68 -92.13 -84.79
N GLU A 252 18.82 -93.14 -84.66
CA GLU A 252 17.41 -92.97 -84.23
C GLU A 252 17.25 -93.01 -82.70
N SER A 253 18.11 -93.76 -82.01
CA SER A 253 18.09 -93.88 -80.54
C SER A 253 18.59 -92.60 -79.85
N THR A 254 19.67 -92.00 -80.36
CA THR A 254 20.23 -90.73 -79.85
C THR A 254 19.24 -89.58 -79.92
N ARG A 255 18.46 -89.47 -81.01
CA ARG A 255 17.45 -88.41 -81.19
C ARG A 255 16.33 -88.45 -80.16
N LEU A 256 15.93 -89.65 -79.71
CA LEU A 256 14.94 -89.81 -78.64
C LEU A 256 15.53 -89.47 -77.26
N GLN A 257 16.78 -89.91 -77.00
CA GLN A 257 17.49 -89.58 -75.76
C GLN A 257 17.61 -88.05 -75.58
N GLU A 258 18.10 -87.33 -76.59
CA GLU A 258 18.22 -85.87 -76.53
C GLU A 258 16.86 -85.15 -76.30
N ALA A 259 15.74 -85.73 -76.76
CA ALA A 259 14.42 -85.15 -76.55
C ALA A 259 14.00 -85.23 -75.06
N CYS A 260 14.28 -86.36 -74.42
CA CYS A 260 14.09 -86.54 -72.97
C CYS A 260 15.00 -85.60 -72.17
N ASP A 261 16.28 -85.48 -72.54
CA ASP A 261 17.24 -84.63 -71.84
C ASP A 261 16.89 -83.13 -71.96
N ARG A 262 16.41 -82.69 -73.14
CA ARG A 262 15.85 -81.35 -73.33
C ARG A 262 14.61 -81.09 -72.47
N ALA A 263 13.73 -82.08 -72.31
CA ALA A 263 12.55 -81.96 -71.44
C ALA A 263 12.94 -81.91 -69.94
N ALA A 264 13.93 -82.70 -69.51
CA ALA A 264 14.46 -82.67 -68.15
C ALA A 264 15.09 -81.30 -67.82
N LEU A 265 15.85 -80.71 -68.75
CA LEU A 265 16.47 -79.39 -68.56
C LEU A 265 15.42 -78.26 -68.44
N GLN A 266 14.32 -78.34 -69.21
CA GLN A 266 13.18 -77.44 -69.08
C GLN A 266 12.49 -77.57 -67.72
N LEU A 267 12.31 -78.81 -67.23
CA LEU A 267 11.70 -79.07 -65.91
C LEU A 267 12.57 -78.53 -64.76
N SER A 268 13.90 -78.65 -64.83
CA SER A 268 14.79 -78.08 -63.82
C SER A 268 14.71 -76.56 -63.77
N ARG A 269 14.72 -75.89 -64.94
CA ARG A 269 14.55 -74.42 -65.01
C ARG A 269 13.20 -73.96 -64.47
N ALA A 270 12.13 -74.70 -64.75
CA ALA A 270 10.81 -74.39 -64.20
C ALA A 270 10.80 -74.45 -62.66
N LYS A 271 11.52 -75.40 -62.05
CA LYS A 271 11.69 -75.50 -60.59
C LYS A 271 12.55 -74.37 -60.02
N GLU A 272 13.66 -74.03 -60.67
CA GLU A 272 14.49 -72.87 -60.27
C GLU A 272 13.67 -71.57 -60.32
N CYS A 273 12.80 -71.38 -61.31
CA CYS A 273 11.86 -70.27 -61.34
C CYS A 273 10.81 -70.33 -60.21
N GLU A 274 10.30 -71.52 -59.86
CA GLU A 274 9.34 -71.68 -58.76
C GLU A 274 9.97 -71.38 -57.39
N ASP A 275 11.17 -71.92 -57.11
CA ASP A 275 11.85 -71.72 -55.82
C ASP A 275 12.37 -70.29 -55.66
N ASN A 276 12.78 -69.61 -56.74
CA ASN A 276 13.04 -68.17 -56.72
C ASN A 276 11.76 -67.36 -56.39
N ALA A 277 10.62 -67.66 -57.05
CA ALA A 277 9.36 -66.98 -56.77
C ALA A 277 8.84 -67.22 -55.34
N ARG A 278 9.10 -68.40 -54.76
CA ARG A 278 8.83 -68.71 -53.35
C ARG A 278 9.70 -67.86 -52.40
N SER A 279 11.00 -67.75 -52.69
CA SER A 279 11.94 -66.91 -51.93
C SER A 279 11.55 -65.43 -51.99
N GLU A 280 11.13 -64.91 -53.15
CA GLU A 280 10.63 -63.54 -53.29
C GLU A 280 9.34 -63.30 -52.50
N LEU A 281 8.44 -64.29 -52.43
CA LEU A 281 7.24 -64.26 -51.61
C LEU A 281 7.55 -64.24 -50.11
N GLU A 282 8.54 -65.01 -49.66
CA GLU A 282 8.99 -65.05 -48.28
C GLU A 282 9.64 -63.71 -47.87
N HIS A 283 10.58 -63.19 -48.69
CA HIS A 283 11.15 -61.85 -48.52
C HIS A 283 10.10 -60.73 -48.54
N SER A 284 8.96 -60.92 -49.20
CA SER A 284 7.85 -59.96 -49.22
C SER A 284 7.02 -59.99 -47.95
N ARG A 285 6.81 -61.18 -47.34
CA ARG A 285 6.19 -61.32 -46.01
C ARG A 285 7.06 -60.72 -44.92
N ASP A 286 8.35 -61.02 -44.96
CA ASP A 286 9.35 -60.50 -44.02
C ASP A 286 9.38 -58.96 -43.99
N ARG A 287 9.21 -58.31 -45.15
CA ARG A 287 9.06 -56.84 -45.25
C ARG A 287 7.71 -56.36 -44.70
N PHE A 288 6.63 -57.09 -44.96
CA PHE A 288 5.30 -56.72 -44.48
C PHE A 288 5.20 -56.79 -42.95
N ASP A 289 5.77 -57.81 -42.31
CA ASP A 289 5.75 -57.96 -40.85
C ASP A 289 6.65 -56.94 -40.15
N LYS A 290 7.79 -56.58 -40.78
CA LYS A 290 8.62 -55.43 -40.35
C LYS A 290 7.85 -54.12 -40.44
N LEU A 291 7.23 -53.81 -41.59
CA LEU A 291 6.39 -52.62 -41.77
C LEU A 291 5.21 -52.58 -40.78
N GLN A 292 4.56 -53.71 -40.50
CA GLN A 292 3.49 -53.78 -39.50
C GLN A 292 4.00 -53.51 -38.07
N THR A 293 5.21 -53.96 -37.76
CA THR A 293 5.88 -53.70 -36.48
C THR A 293 6.27 -52.23 -36.33
N ASP A 294 6.81 -51.63 -37.40
CA ASP A 294 7.20 -50.22 -37.42
C ASP A 294 5.97 -49.28 -37.38
N ILE A 295 4.86 -49.65 -38.01
CA ILE A 295 3.56 -48.96 -37.88
C ILE A 295 3.08 -48.95 -36.41
N ARG A 296 3.18 -50.08 -35.70
CA ARG A 296 2.83 -50.13 -34.27
C ARG A 296 3.76 -49.26 -33.41
N ARG A 297 5.05 -49.20 -33.73
CA ARG A 297 6.00 -48.31 -33.03
C ARG A 297 5.65 -46.84 -33.25
N ALA A 298 5.42 -46.45 -34.51
CA ALA A 298 5.01 -45.09 -34.88
C ALA A 298 3.64 -44.69 -34.27
N GLN A 299 2.73 -45.65 -34.04
CA GLN A 299 1.49 -45.42 -33.31
C GLN A 299 1.73 -45.12 -31.83
N GLY A 300 2.58 -45.90 -31.14
CA GLY A 300 2.97 -45.62 -29.75
C GLY A 300 3.76 -44.31 -29.60
N GLU A 301 4.66 -44.00 -30.53
CA GLU A 301 5.38 -42.72 -30.60
C GLU A 301 4.41 -41.55 -30.79
N LYS A 302 3.41 -41.68 -31.67
CA LYS A 302 2.34 -40.69 -31.85
C LYS A 302 1.54 -40.48 -30.55
N GLU A 303 1.12 -41.55 -29.88
CA GLU A 303 0.36 -41.46 -28.62
C GLU A 303 1.19 -40.81 -27.50
N HIS A 304 2.49 -41.10 -27.45
CA HIS A 304 3.43 -40.43 -26.54
C HIS A 304 3.54 -38.92 -26.83
N PHE A 305 3.83 -38.52 -28.07
CA PHE A 305 3.92 -37.11 -28.44
C PHE A 305 2.59 -36.37 -28.28
N GLN A 306 1.46 -37.02 -28.51
CA GLN A 306 0.13 -36.45 -28.31
C GLN A 306 -0.11 -36.17 -26.81
N SER A 307 0.30 -37.09 -25.92
CA SER A 307 0.27 -36.90 -24.46
C SER A 307 1.22 -35.78 -23.98
N GLU A 308 2.41 -35.66 -24.58
CA GLU A 308 3.33 -34.55 -24.28
C GLU A 308 2.79 -33.20 -24.75
N LEU A 309 2.15 -33.15 -25.92
CA LEU A 309 1.55 -31.93 -26.47
C LEU A 309 0.39 -31.44 -25.60
N GLU A 310 -0.45 -32.34 -25.08
CA GLU A 310 -1.47 -32.03 -24.08
C GLU A 310 -0.84 -31.48 -22.78
N ARG A 311 0.24 -32.10 -22.28
CA ARG A 311 0.97 -31.61 -21.09
C ARG A 311 1.56 -30.22 -21.30
N VAL A 312 2.23 -29.98 -22.42
CA VAL A 312 2.84 -28.69 -22.79
C VAL A 312 1.78 -27.61 -23.01
N THR A 313 0.61 -27.96 -23.56
CA THR A 313 -0.53 -27.03 -23.70
C THR A 313 -1.04 -26.59 -22.33
N TYR A 314 -1.25 -27.53 -21.40
CA TYR A 314 -1.64 -27.21 -20.02
C TYR A 314 -0.56 -26.41 -19.27
N GLU A 315 0.72 -26.72 -19.46
CA GLU A 315 1.84 -25.95 -18.91
C GLU A 315 1.89 -24.52 -19.48
N LEU A 316 1.58 -24.34 -20.77
CA LEU A 316 1.47 -23.04 -21.44
C LEU A 316 0.29 -22.22 -20.91
N GLU A 317 -0.91 -22.81 -20.82
CA GLU A 317 -2.11 -22.14 -20.27
C GLU A 317 -1.88 -21.71 -18.82
N ARG A 318 -1.27 -22.58 -18.01
CA ARG A 318 -0.90 -22.30 -16.62
C ARG A 318 0.14 -21.18 -16.52
N ALA A 319 1.12 -21.15 -17.42
CA ALA A 319 2.11 -20.07 -17.49
C ALA A 319 1.45 -18.75 -17.90
N HIS A 320 0.53 -18.77 -18.88
CA HIS A 320 -0.20 -17.59 -19.33
C HIS A 320 -1.10 -17.02 -18.22
N ALA A 321 -1.83 -17.86 -17.50
CA ALA A 321 -2.63 -17.45 -16.34
C ALA A 321 -1.76 -16.87 -15.20
N ALA A 322 -0.59 -17.46 -14.95
CA ALA A 322 0.37 -16.91 -14.00
C ALA A 322 0.94 -15.55 -14.43
N GLN A 323 1.23 -15.38 -15.73
CA GLN A 323 1.68 -14.13 -16.32
C GLN A 323 0.60 -13.04 -16.23
N THR A 324 -0.66 -13.35 -16.54
CA THR A 324 -1.79 -12.41 -16.37
C THR A 324 -1.94 -11.98 -14.92
N LYS A 325 -1.86 -12.91 -13.95
CA LYS A 325 -1.93 -12.57 -12.52
C LYS A 325 -0.73 -11.73 -12.06
N ALA A 326 0.47 -12.04 -12.55
CA ALA A 326 1.67 -11.23 -12.27
C ALA A 326 1.56 -9.81 -12.86
N SER A 327 1.04 -9.68 -14.09
CA SER A 327 0.82 -8.37 -14.72
C SER A 327 -0.18 -7.51 -13.95
N ALA A 328 -1.29 -8.10 -13.49
CA ALA A 328 -2.27 -7.40 -12.65
C ALA A 328 -1.65 -6.93 -11.31
N SER A 329 -0.81 -7.76 -10.69
CA SER A 329 -0.06 -7.38 -9.48
C SER A 329 0.94 -6.25 -9.74
N VAL A 330 1.60 -6.23 -10.90
CA VAL A 330 2.52 -5.15 -11.30
C VAL A 330 1.79 -3.83 -11.56
N GLU A 331 0.62 -3.84 -12.19
CA GLU A 331 -0.17 -2.61 -12.35
C GLU A 331 -0.70 -2.09 -11.00
N ALA A 332 -1.22 -2.95 -10.13
CA ALA A 332 -1.64 -2.55 -8.78
C ALA A 332 -0.47 -1.94 -7.97
N ALA A 333 0.74 -2.53 -8.06
CA ALA A 333 1.94 -1.98 -7.42
C ALA A 333 2.39 -0.64 -8.03
N LYS A 334 2.17 -0.39 -9.32
CA LYS A 334 2.40 0.92 -9.96
C LYS A 334 1.38 1.96 -9.51
N GLU A 335 0.11 1.61 -9.40
CA GLU A 335 -0.95 2.50 -8.91
C GLU A 335 -0.70 2.90 -7.46
N GLU A 336 -0.31 1.95 -6.61
CA GLU A 336 0.03 2.24 -5.20
C GLU A 336 1.34 3.05 -5.08
N ALA A 337 2.35 2.78 -5.91
CA ALA A 337 3.55 3.61 -6.00
C ALA A 337 3.25 5.04 -6.49
N ALA A 338 2.32 5.21 -7.44
CA ALA A 338 1.85 6.52 -7.90
C ALA A 338 1.07 7.25 -6.80
N HIS A 339 0.24 6.54 -6.01
CA HIS A 339 -0.43 7.10 -4.85
C HIS A 339 0.60 7.61 -3.82
N TYR A 340 1.59 6.80 -3.46
CA TYR A 340 2.66 7.20 -2.55
C TYR A 340 3.52 8.35 -3.09
N ALA A 341 3.76 8.43 -4.41
CA ALA A 341 4.44 9.58 -5.02
C ALA A 341 3.64 10.88 -4.81
N VAL A 342 2.32 10.85 -5.02
CA VAL A 342 1.42 12.00 -4.80
C VAL A 342 1.29 12.34 -3.31
N GLU A 343 1.33 11.37 -2.40
CA GLU A 343 1.36 11.64 -0.95
C GLU A 343 2.70 12.23 -0.49
N LEU A 344 3.82 11.74 -1.01
CA LEU A 344 5.14 12.33 -0.76
C LEU A 344 5.23 13.75 -1.31
N GLU A 345 4.62 14.04 -2.45
CA GLU A 345 4.53 15.39 -3.00
C GLU A 345 3.68 16.29 -2.10
N LYS A 346 2.46 15.87 -1.70
CA LYS A 346 1.63 16.58 -0.71
C LYS A 346 2.35 16.81 0.63
N MET A 347 3.20 15.89 1.07
CA MET A 347 3.97 16.02 2.31
C MET A 347 5.19 16.95 2.15
N ARG A 348 5.85 16.98 0.99
CA ARG A 348 6.85 18.02 0.65
C ARG A 348 6.21 19.39 0.62
N ASP A 349 5.03 19.50 0.00
CA ASP A 349 4.24 20.73 -0.13
C ASP A 349 3.85 21.30 1.25
N ARG A 350 3.43 20.42 2.19
CA ARG A 350 3.20 20.76 3.61
C ARG A 350 4.49 21.15 4.33
N TYR A 351 5.59 20.43 4.10
CA TYR A 351 6.88 20.73 4.72
C TYR A 351 7.47 22.06 4.25
N GLU A 352 7.33 22.41 2.97
CA GLU A 352 7.78 23.69 2.42
C GLU A 352 6.92 24.85 2.91
N LYS A 353 5.59 24.69 2.97
CA LYS A 353 4.68 25.65 3.61
C LYS A 353 5.05 25.86 5.09
N SER A 354 5.29 24.78 5.83
CA SER A 354 5.74 24.83 7.22
C SER A 354 7.14 25.46 7.37
N GLN A 355 8.09 25.23 6.45
CA GLN A 355 9.36 25.96 6.43
C GLN A 355 9.19 27.46 6.16
N VAL A 356 8.28 27.84 5.26
CA VAL A 356 7.98 29.26 4.97
C VAL A 356 7.31 29.93 6.18
N GLU A 357 6.46 29.23 6.90
CA GLU A 357 5.88 29.69 8.18
C GLU A 357 6.94 29.77 9.28
N LEU A 358 7.83 28.78 9.38
CA LEU A 358 8.96 28.81 10.31
C LEU A 358 9.89 30.00 10.03
N ARG A 359 10.15 30.31 8.75
CA ARG A 359 10.92 31.51 8.35
C ARG A 359 10.20 32.81 8.73
N LYS A 360 8.88 32.90 8.54
CA LYS A 360 8.06 34.05 8.99
C LYS A 360 8.03 34.20 10.52
N LEU A 361 8.14 33.10 11.27
CA LEU A 361 8.27 33.11 12.73
C LEU A 361 9.72 33.43 13.17
N GLN A 362 10.71 33.12 12.33
CA GLN A 362 12.12 33.48 12.49
C GLN A 362 12.45 34.90 11.99
N ASP A 363 11.51 35.61 11.35
CA ASP A 363 11.58 37.06 11.09
C ASP A 363 11.50 37.84 12.41
N THR A 364 12.59 37.77 13.17
CA THR A 364 12.86 38.47 14.44
C THR A 364 12.63 39.98 14.35
N ASP A 365 12.59 40.54 13.14
CA ASP A 365 12.29 41.95 12.90
C ASP A 365 10.81 42.31 13.15
N THR A 366 9.89 41.33 13.21
CA THR A 366 8.49 41.53 13.63
C THR A 366 8.39 41.70 15.16
N PHE A 367 8.74 40.65 15.92
CA PHE A 367 8.86 40.65 17.38
C PHE A 367 9.79 41.77 17.88
N GLY A 368 10.85 42.10 17.13
CA GLY A 368 11.79 43.17 17.42
C GLY A 368 11.21 44.58 17.26
N ARG A 369 10.15 44.77 16.47
CA ARG A 369 9.39 46.04 16.40
C ARG A 369 8.36 46.13 17.52
N GLU A 370 7.66 45.03 17.80
CA GLU A 370 6.66 44.96 18.88
C GLU A 370 7.29 45.10 20.27
N THR A 371 8.43 44.43 20.51
CA THR A 371 9.24 44.60 21.72
C THR A 371 9.78 46.02 21.88
N ARG A 372 10.05 46.74 20.78
CA ARG A 372 10.43 48.17 20.83
C ARG A 372 9.23 49.04 21.24
N ARG A 373 8.07 48.88 20.60
CA ARG A 373 6.83 49.57 20.98
C ARG A 373 6.45 49.34 22.45
N LEU A 374 6.47 48.09 22.91
CA LEU A 374 6.13 47.75 24.30
C LEU A 374 7.14 48.32 25.31
N LYS A 375 8.42 48.51 24.93
CA LYS A 375 9.40 49.22 25.76
C LYS A 375 9.13 50.73 25.80
N GLU A 376 8.93 51.38 24.65
CA GLU A 376 8.57 52.80 24.57
C GLU A 376 7.27 53.12 25.32
N GLU A 377 6.30 52.21 25.30
CA GLU A 377 5.04 52.33 26.05
C GLU A 377 5.24 52.11 27.56
N ASN A 378 6.04 51.12 27.98
CA ASN A 378 6.43 50.95 29.38
C ASN A 378 7.18 52.16 29.94
N GLU A 379 8.06 52.76 29.13
CA GLU A 379 8.84 53.94 29.51
C GLU A 379 7.93 55.16 29.68
N ARG A 380 7.00 55.41 28.74
CA ARG A 380 5.93 56.42 28.88
C ARG A 380 4.99 56.16 30.06
N LEU A 381 4.74 54.90 30.42
CA LEU A 381 3.93 54.55 31.59
C LEU A 381 4.69 54.80 32.90
N ARG A 382 6.02 54.60 32.93
CA ARG A 382 6.88 54.99 34.06
C ARG A 382 6.93 56.50 34.24
N GLU A 383 7.18 57.26 33.17
CA GLU A 383 7.15 58.74 33.24
C GLU A 383 5.81 59.29 33.75
N LYS A 384 4.69 58.65 33.39
CA LYS A 384 3.36 58.99 33.93
C LYS A 384 3.23 58.62 35.40
N LEU A 385 3.69 57.42 35.79
CA LEU A 385 3.67 56.97 37.18
C LEU A 385 4.49 57.93 38.07
N ASP A 386 5.71 58.26 37.68
CA ASP A 386 6.61 59.17 38.41
C ASP A 386 6.01 60.58 38.54
N LYS A 387 5.33 61.09 37.49
CA LYS A 387 4.56 62.34 37.57
C LYS A 387 3.39 62.23 38.55
N THR A 388 2.60 61.16 38.49
CA THR A 388 1.50 60.97 39.46
C THR A 388 2.00 60.78 40.90
N LEU A 389 3.19 60.22 41.11
CA LEU A 389 3.83 60.13 42.41
C LEU A 389 4.27 61.51 42.93
N MET A 390 4.89 62.34 42.09
CA MET A 390 5.20 63.74 42.43
C MET A 390 3.94 64.57 42.72
N GLU A 391 2.86 64.37 41.96
CA GLU A 391 1.57 65.03 42.18
C GLU A 391 0.94 64.57 43.50
N LEU A 392 0.94 63.27 43.80
CA LEU A 392 0.47 62.72 45.07
C LEU A 392 1.32 63.19 46.26
N GLU A 393 2.63 63.30 46.12
CA GLU A 393 3.52 63.81 47.17
C GLU A 393 3.31 65.32 47.40
N THR A 394 3.06 66.09 46.33
CA THR A 394 2.64 67.50 46.39
C THR A 394 1.28 67.66 47.08
N ILE A 395 0.32 66.78 46.80
CA ILE A 395 -0.99 66.75 47.45
C ILE A 395 -0.84 66.36 48.93
N ARG A 396 0.03 65.40 49.27
CA ARG A 396 0.33 65.02 50.66
C ARG A 396 0.93 66.18 51.45
N GLY A 397 1.85 66.93 50.83
CA GLY A 397 2.42 68.15 51.42
C GLY A 397 1.37 69.23 51.71
N LYS A 398 0.44 69.48 50.77
CA LYS A 398 -0.70 70.39 50.97
C LYS A 398 -1.62 69.90 52.07
N SER A 399 -1.98 68.62 52.07
CA SER A 399 -2.85 68.00 53.08
C SER A 399 -2.23 68.02 54.49
N GLN A 400 -0.90 67.85 54.62
CA GLN A 400 -0.20 68.09 55.88
C GLN A 400 -0.31 69.55 56.34
N TYR A 401 -0.14 70.52 55.43
CA TYR A 401 -0.28 71.95 55.74
C TYR A 401 -1.71 72.32 56.18
N GLU A 402 -2.72 71.74 55.53
CA GLU A 402 -4.13 71.91 55.90
C GLU A 402 -4.42 71.25 57.26
N SER A 403 -3.91 70.04 57.52
CA SER A 403 -4.04 69.34 58.81
C SER A 403 -3.39 70.12 59.96
N GLU A 404 -2.19 70.65 59.75
CA GLU A 404 -1.53 71.55 60.70
C GLU A 404 -2.31 72.85 60.92
N SER A 405 -3.00 73.37 59.90
CA SER A 405 -3.87 74.54 60.06
C SER A 405 -5.12 74.19 60.87
N PHE A 406 -5.69 73.00 60.67
CA PHE A 406 -6.86 72.49 61.39
C PHE A 406 -6.58 72.29 62.89
N GLU A 407 -5.44 71.69 63.26
CA GLU A 407 -5.01 71.63 64.66
C GLU A 407 -4.85 73.04 65.27
N LYS A 408 -4.23 73.99 64.54
CA LYS A 408 -4.12 75.40 64.97
C LYS A 408 -5.45 76.17 65.02
N TYR A 409 -6.54 75.60 64.49
CA TYR A 409 -7.92 76.08 64.72
C TYR A 409 -8.60 75.35 65.87
N LYS A 410 -8.40 74.03 66.00
CA LYS A 410 -8.89 73.21 67.11
C LYS A 410 -8.32 73.70 68.45
N ASP A 411 -7.03 74.00 68.54
CA ASP A 411 -6.36 74.68 69.68
C ASP A 411 -7.05 75.99 70.10
N LYS A 412 -7.69 76.70 69.16
CA LYS A 412 -8.41 77.95 69.44
C LYS A 412 -9.84 77.68 69.89
N TYR A 413 -10.51 76.69 69.29
CA TYR A 413 -11.82 76.24 69.74
C TYR A 413 -11.76 75.67 71.16
N GLU A 414 -10.81 74.79 71.47
CA GLU A 414 -10.62 74.23 72.82
C GLU A 414 -10.36 75.33 73.87
N LYS A 415 -9.62 76.40 73.50
CA LYS A 415 -9.46 77.58 74.36
C LYS A 415 -10.74 78.38 74.55
N ILE A 416 -11.50 78.60 73.48
CA ILE A 416 -12.80 79.31 73.55
C ILE A 416 -13.80 78.49 74.37
N GLU A 417 -13.85 77.17 74.23
CA GLU A 417 -14.68 76.29 75.07
C GLU A 417 -14.26 76.35 76.55
N MET A 418 -12.96 76.36 76.85
CA MET A 418 -12.46 76.50 78.23
C MET A 418 -12.67 77.91 78.82
N GLU A 419 -12.71 78.96 77.99
CA GLU A 419 -13.15 80.30 78.37
C GLU A 419 -14.66 80.35 78.62
N VAL A 420 -15.47 79.70 77.77
CA VAL A 420 -16.92 79.56 77.97
C VAL A 420 -17.24 78.81 79.25
N GLN A 421 -16.62 77.65 79.52
CA GLN A 421 -16.81 76.93 80.79
C GLN A 421 -16.42 77.76 82.03
N ASN A 422 -15.38 78.60 81.93
CA ASN A 422 -15.03 79.56 82.98
C ASN A 422 -16.10 80.64 83.18
N MET A 423 -16.73 81.11 82.09
CA MET A 423 -17.82 82.10 82.14
C MET A 423 -19.13 81.48 82.63
N GLU A 424 -19.44 80.24 82.25
CA GLU A 424 -20.56 79.45 82.78
C GLU A 424 -20.38 79.17 84.27
N SER A 425 -19.17 78.85 84.72
CA SER A 425 -18.85 78.68 86.15
C SER A 425 -19.10 79.96 86.95
N LYS A 426 -18.67 81.12 86.43
CA LYS A 426 -18.95 82.45 87.04
C LYS A 426 -20.44 82.81 86.97
N LEU A 427 -21.13 82.44 85.90
CA LEU A 427 -22.58 82.61 85.78
C LEU A 427 -23.32 81.75 86.80
N HIS A 428 -22.85 80.54 87.09
CA HIS A 428 -23.40 79.66 88.12
C HIS A 428 -23.12 80.21 89.52
N GLU A 429 -21.89 80.68 89.80
CA GLU A 429 -21.52 81.30 91.07
C GLU A 429 -22.32 82.59 91.36
N THR A 430 -22.49 83.46 90.37
CA THR A 430 -23.33 84.66 90.49
C THR A 430 -24.83 84.34 90.55
N SER A 431 -25.29 83.28 89.88
CA SER A 431 -26.65 82.76 90.04
C SER A 431 -26.90 82.22 91.46
N LEU A 432 -25.92 81.53 92.06
CA LEU A 432 -25.99 81.06 93.43
C LEU A 432 -26.02 82.22 94.45
N GLN A 433 -25.23 83.29 94.22
CA GLN A 433 -25.34 84.53 95.00
C GLN A 433 -26.71 85.21 94.84
N LEU A 434 -27.31 85.15 93.64
CA LEU A 434 -28.68 85.62 93.39
C LEU A 434 -29.74 84.74 94.09
N GLU A 435 -29.54 83.42 94.20
CA GLU A 435 -30.42 82.54 94.98
C GLU A 435 -30.27 82.76 96.50
N LEU A 436 -29.04 82.95 96.99
CA LEU A 436 -28.79 83.25 98.40
C LEU A 436 -29.47 84.57 98.81
N SER A 437 -29.30 85.63 98.01
CA SER A 437 -29.95 86.93 98.26
C SER A 437 -31.48 86.88 98.07
N LYS A 438 -32.00 86.12 97.11
CA LYS A 438 -33.45 85.78 97.06
C LYS A 438 -33.90 85.05 98.33
N GLY A 439 -33.09 84.15 98.87
CA GLY A 439 -33.34 83.43 100.12
C GLY A 439 -33.33 84.34 101.35
N GLU A 440 -32.48 85.37 101.37
CA GLU A 440 -32.49 86.41 102.41
C GLU A 440 -33.73 87.31 102.30
N VAL A 441 -34.12 87.73 101.09
CA VAL A 441 -35.40 88.43 100.85
C VAL A 441 -36.59 87.56 101.25
N ALA A 442 -36.57 86.26 100.96
CA ALA A 442 -37.61 85.32 101.38
C ALA A 442 -37.67 85.15 102.92
N LYS A 443 -36.52 85.15 103.62
CA LYS A 443 -36.47 85.19 105.10
C LYS A 443 -37.01 86.50 105.65
N MET A 444 -36.72 87.63 105.02
CA MET A 444 -37.25 88.94 105.41
C MET A 444 -38.76 89.01 105.22
N LEU A 445 -39.29 88.52 104.09
CA LEU A 445 -40.73 88.36 103.85
C LEU A 445 -41.36 87.40 104.86
N ALA A 446 -40.74 86.25 105.15
CA ALA A 446 -41.24 85.32 106.16
C ALA A 446 -41.25 85.92 107.58
N ASN A 447 -40.28 86.77 107.93
CA ASN A 447 -40.31 87.55 109.17
C ASN A 447 -41.40 88.62 109.16
N GLN A 448 -41.66 89.27 108.02
CA GLN A 448 -42.73 90.25 107.88
C GLN A 448 -44.12 89.60 107.95
N GLU A 449 -44.28 88.40 107.38
CA GLU A 449 -45.48 87.58 107.51
C GLU A 449 -45.63 87.03 108.93
N LYS A 450 -44.53 86.72 109.62
CA LYS A 450 -44.55 86.36 111.04
C LYS A 450 -44.98 87.55 111.92
N GLN A 451 -44.46 88.75 111.66
CA GLN A 451 -44.90 89.99 112.32
C GLN A 451 -46.37 90.31 112.01
N ARG A 452 -46.84 90.08 110.79
CA ARG A 452 -48.28 90.10 110.46
C ARG A 452 -49.04 89.08 111.30
N SER A 453 -48.59 87.84 111.40
CA SER A 453 -49.24 86.81 112.22
C SER A 453 -49.22 87.12 113.72
N GLU A 454 -48.25 87.91 114.19
CA GLU A 454 -48.15 88.35 115.59
C GLU A 454 -49.05 89.57 115.86
N LEU A 455 -49.15 90.52 114.92
CA LEU A 455 -50.18 91.58 114.92
C LEU A 455 -51.59 90.99 114.82
N GLU A 456 -51.78 89.98 113.97
CA GLU A 456 -53.05 89.27 113.79
C GLU A 456 -53.38 88.40 115.00
N ARG A 457 -52.39 87.79 115.67
CA ARG A 457 -52.59 87.18 117.00
C ARG A 457 -52.99 88.20 118.06
N ALA A 458 -52.37 89.38 118.10
CA ALA A 458 -52.79 90.46 119.01
C ALA A 458 -54.21 90.96 118.68
N HIS A 459 -54.58 91.01 117.39
CA HIS A 459 -55.93 91.31 116.94
C HIS A 459 -56.92 90.19 117.30
N ILE A 460 -56.49 88.92 117.25
CA ILE A 460 -57.24 87.73 117.66
C ILE A 460 -57.31 87.62 119.19
N GLU A 461 -56.39 88.18 119.97
CA GLU A 461 -56.50 88.27 121.43
C GLU A 461 -57.44 89.40 121.85
N ARG A 462 -57.40 90.53 121.14
CA ARG A 462 -58.39 91.62 121.28
C ARG A 462 -59.80 91.14 120.89
N GLU A 463 -59.92 90.42 119.78
CA GLU A 463 -61.15 89.72 119.42
C GLU A 463 -61.48 88.64 120.44
N LYS A 464 -60.55 87.82 120.97
CA LYS A 464 -60.86 86.83 122.03
C LYS A 464 -61.34 87.45 123.35
N ALA A 465 -60.98 88.70 123.65
CA ALA A 465 -61.57 89.44 124.77
C ALA A 465 -63.04 89.82 124.46
N ARG A 466 -63.32 90.28 123.23
CA ARG A 466 -64.66 90.55 122.70
C ARG A 466 -65.51 89.29 122.58
N ASP A 467 -64.91 88.18 122.19
CA ASP A 467 -65.49 86.87 121.91
C ASP A 467 -65.67 86.07 123.22
N LYS A 468 -64.94 86.39 124.31
CA LYS A 468 -65.34 86.01 125.68
C LYS A 468 -66.58 86.78 126.15
N HIS A 469 -66.72 88.04 125.76
CA HIS A 469 -67.92 88.83 126.02
C HIS A 469 -69.12 88.32 125.19
N GLU A 470 -68.88 87.88 123.94
CA GLU A 470 -69.91 87.42 123.00
C GLU A 470 -70.24 85.92 123.10
N LYS A 471 -69.32 85.05 123.54
CA LYS A 471 -69.62 83.63 123.82
C LYS A 471 -70.34 83.45 125.16
N LEU A 472 -70.21 84.39 126.09
CA LEU A 472 -71.17 84.55 127.19
C LEU A 472 -72.61 84.86 126.71
N LEU A 473 -72.79 85.34 125.46
CA LEU A 473 -74.12 85.44 124.82
C LEU A 473 -74.43 84.21 123.94
N LYS A 474 -73.45 83.65 123.22
CA LYS A 474 -73.68 82.66 122.14
C LYS A 474 -73.42 81.19 122.49
N GLU A 475 -72.91 80.87 123.67
CA GLU A 475 -72.94 79.50 124.20
C GLU A 475 -74.39 79.02 124.46
N VAL A 476 -75.35 79.95 124.47
CA VAL A 476 -76.81 79.71 124.43
C VAL A 476 -77.27 79.04 123.11
N ASP A 477 -76.63 79.33 121.97
CA ASP A 477 -77.22 79.11 120.62
C ASP A 477 -76.66 77.91 119.81
N ARG A 478 -75.94 76.99 120.47
CA ARG A 478 -76.02 75.53 120.25
C ARG A 478 -75.89 74.94 118.81
N LEU A 479 -74.70 74.37 118.52
CA LEU A 479 -74.41 73.09 117.80
C LEU A 479 -75.21 72.72 116.50
N ARG A 480 -74.54 72.57 115.32
CA ARG A 480 -74.92 71.65 114.20
C ARG A 480 -73.87 71.47 113.04
N LEU A 481 -73.75 70.24 112.52
CA LEU A 481 -72.78 69.51 111.62
C LEU A 481 -72.83 69.83 110.06
N GLN A 482 -72.18 69.14 109.06
CA GLN A 482 -70.77 68.64 108.75
C GLN A 482 -70.61 67.50 107.63
N GLN A 483 -69.71 67.62 106.57
CA GLN A 483 -69.01 66.62 105.62
C GLN A 483 -69.78 65.71 104.54
N SER A 484 -69.26 64.90 103.53
CA SER A 484 -67.98 64.19 103.08
C SER A 484 -67.76 63.89 101.49
N SER A 485 -67.06 62.81 100.98
CA SER A 485 -66.60 62.55 99.52
C SER A 485 -66.11 61.08 99.10
N VAL A 486 -65.50 60.77 97.86
CA VAL A 486 -64.44 59.67 97.45
C VAL A 486 -64.53 58.66 96.17
N SER A 487 -63.41 58.41 95.37
CA SER A 487 -62.54 57.24 94.74
C SER A 487 -62.78 56.04 93.61
N PRO A 488 -62.06 54.82 93.43
CA PRO A 488 -61.43 54.23 92.13
C PRO A 488 -61.38 52.63 91.75
N GLY A 489 -60.61 52.07 90.73
CA GLY A 489 -60.24 50.58 90.44
C GLY A 489 -59.54 50.04 89.07
N ASP A 490 -58.93 48.78 88.94
CA ASP A 490 -57.85 48.30 87.93
C ASP A 490 -57.77 46.73 87.36
N PRO A 491 -56.73 46.08 86.63
CA PRO A 491 -56.82 44.92 85.59
C PRO A 491 -55.75 43.69 85.40
N VAL A 492 -55.78 42.84 84.27
CA VAL A 492 -54.78 41.84 83.57
C VAL A 492 -54.60 40.27 83.92
N ARG A 493 -54.33 39.25 82.98
CA ARG A 493 -53.43 37.95 83.01
C ARG A 493 -53.48 36.75 81.91
N ALA A 494 -52.99 35.46 82.14
CA ALA A 494 -52.65 34.30 81.16
C ALA A 494 -52.42 32.77 81.68
N SER A 495 -52.22 31.69 80.81
CA SER A 495 -51.48 30.31 80.95
C SER A 495 -52.12 28.84 80.79
N THR A 496 -51.33 27.72 80.52
CA THR A 496 -51.44 26.20 80.88
C THR A 496 -51.32 24.96 79.85
N SER A 497 -51.44 23.63 80.23
CA SER A 497 -50.75 22.39 79.63
C SER A 497 -51.31 20.89 79.83
N SER A 498 -50.57 19.79 79.39
CA SER A 498 -50.65 18.26 79.59
C SER A 498 -50.99 17.35 78.35
N SER A 499 -50.87 15.98 78.16
CA SER A 499 -50.41 14.65 78.78
C SER A 499 -50.05 13.58 77.66
N SER A 500 -49.88 12.20 77.65
CA SER A 500 -50.03 10.94 78.49
C SER A 500 -49.16 9.67 78.00
N ALA A 501 -49.54 8.35 78.05
CA ALA A 501 -48.65 7.12 77.86
C ALA A 501 -49.22 5.72 77.34
N LEU A 502 -48.38 4.73 76.91
CA LEU A 502 -48.70 3.30 76.55
C LEU A 502 -47.50 2.27 76.59
N SER A 503 -47.75 0.95 76.37
CA SER A 503 -46.86 -0.23 76.66
C SER A 503 -45.69 -0.54 75.69
N ALA A 504 -44.82 -1.49 76.08
CA ALA A 504 -43.52 -1.79 75.45
C ALA A 504 -43.40 -3.14 74.69
N GLY A 505 -44.17 -4.17 75.04
CA GLY A 505 -44.04 -5.50 74.39
C GLY A 505 -44.50 -5.48 72.92
N GLU A 506 -45.67 -4.90 72.67
CA GLU A 506 -46.30 -4.79 71.36
C GLU A 506 -45.42 -3.99 70.37
N ARG A 507 -44.61 -3.04 70.86
CA ARG A 507 -43.67 -2.28 70.03
C ARG A 507 -42.67 -3.19 69.32
N GLN A 508 -42.06 -4.16 69.98
CA GLN A 508 -41.05 -5.02 69.34
C GLN A 508 -41.62 -5.95 68.27
N GLU A 509 -42.90 -6.34 68.35
CA GLU A 509 -43.53 -7.14 67.31
C GLU A 509 -44.04 -6.27 66.15
N ILE A 510 -44.63 -5.10 66.46
CA ILE A 510 -44.98 -4.08 65.46
C ILE A 510 -43.73 -3.64 64.67
N ASP A 511 -42.60 -3.39 65.34
CA ASP A 511 -41.38 -2.92 64.69
C ASP A 511 -40.70 -4.03 63.85
N ARG A 512 -40.82 -5.31 64.23
CA ARG A 512 -40.40 -6.45 63.38
C ARG A 512 -41.31 -6.65 62.16
N LEU A 513 -42.61 -6.40 62.29
CA LEU A 513 -43.56 -6.46 61.19
C LEU A 513 -43.39 -5.26 60.25
N ARG A 514 -43.09 -4.07 60.77
CA ARG A 514 -42.64 -2.90 60.00
C ARG A 514 -41.37 -3.21 59.23
N ASP A 515 -40.31 -3.69 59.88
CA ASP A 515 -39.03 -3.97 59.24
C ASP A 515 -39.13 -5.04 58.12
N ARG A 516 -40.05 -6.02 58.25
CA ARG A 516 -40.41 -6.95 57.16
C ARG A 516 -41.26 -6.32 56.05
N LEU A 517 -42.25 -5.51 56.40
CA LEU A 517 -43.09 -4.81 55.42
C LEU A 517 -42.28 -3.78 54.63
N GLU A 518 -41.37 -3.07 55.27
CA GLU A 518 -40.49 -2.07 54.66
C GLU A 518 -39.47 -2.72 53.72
N LYS A 519 -38.91 -3.89 54.09
CA LYS A 519 -38.07 -4.68 53.16
C LYS A 519 -38.86 -5.27 51.99
N ALA A 520 -40.12 -5.67 52.20
CA ALA A 520 -41.01 -6.09 51.12
C ALA A 520 -41.39 -4.93 50.17
N LEU A 521 -41.63 -3.73 50.72
CA LEU A 521 -41.87 -2.51 49.96
C LEU A 521 -40.63 -2.08 49.19
N GLN A 522 -39.44 -2.05 49.81
CA GLN A 522 -38.18 -1.77 49.12
C GLN A 522 -37.90 -2.79 48.00
N SER A 523 -38.24 -4.07 48.19
CA SER A 523 -38.13 -5.09 47.14
C SER A 523 -39.15 -4.90 46.01
N ARG A 524 -40.36 -4.43 46.30
CA ARG A 524 -41.35 -4.04 45.28
C ARG A 524 -40.89 -2.80 44.53
N ASP A 525 -40.50 -1.76 45.23
CA ASP A 525 -40.14 -0.47 44.65
C ASP A 525 -38.89 -0.59 43.78
N ALA A 526 -37.92 -1.43 44.17
CA ALA A 526 -36.79 -1.80 43.32
C ALA A 526 -37.21 -2.53 42.04
N THR A 527 -38.16 -3.48 42.13
CA THR A 527 -38.64 -4.23 40.95
C THR A 527 -39.60 -3.43 40.06
N GLU A 528 -40.36 -2.48 40.61
CA GLU A 528 -41.14 -1.50 39.85
C GLU A 528 -40.24 -0.46 39.16
N LEU A 529 -39.15 -0.02 39.81
CA LEU A 529 -38.12 0.82 39.18
C LEU A 529 -37.37 0.08 38.06
N GLU A 530 -37.04 -1.19 38.25
CA GLU A 530 -36.37 -2.00 37.24
C GLU A 530 -37.30 -2.35 36.06
N ALA A 531 -38.57 -2.70 36.32
CA ALA A 531 -39.59 -2.87 35.29
C ALA A 531 -39.88 -1.54 34.53
N GLY A 532 -39.97 -0.41 35.24
CA GLY A 532 -40.16 0.91 34.65
C GLY A 532 -38.94 1.40 33.86
N ARG A 533 -37.73 0.93 34.21
CA ARG A 533 -36.50 1.12 33.42
C ARG A 533 -36.54 0.26 32.16
N LEU A 534 -36.80 -1.04 32.28
CA LEU A 534 -36.89 -1.96 31.14
C LEU A 534 -37.99 -1.56 30.14
N ALA A 535 -39.12 -1.02 30.62
CA ALA A 535 -40.16 -0.47 29.76
C ALA A 535 -39.66 0.73 28.93
N LYS A 536 -38.88 1.64 29.52
CA LYS A 536 -38.27 2.79 28.81
C LYS A 536 -37.12 2.38 27.88
N GLU A 537 -36.38 1.32 28.23
CA GLU A 537 -35.35 0.75 27.35
C GLU A 537 -36.00 0.01 26.15
N LEU A 538 -37.14 -0.66 26.35
CA LEU A 538 -37.96 -1.25 25.29
C LEU A 538 -38.59 -0.18 24.37
N GLU A 539 -39.16 0.88 24.94
CA GLU A 539 -39.75 2.01 24.20
C GLU A 539 -38.68 2.71 23.33
N LYS A 540 -37.48 2.92 23.87
CA LYS A 540 -36.32 3.40 23.10
C LYS A 540 -35.92 2.43 22.00
N ALA A 541 -35.84 1.13 22.28
CA ALA A 541 -35.49 0.13 21.26
C ALA A 541 -36.51 0.10 20.11
N GLN A 542 -37.81 0.24 20.42
CA GLN A 542 -38.87 0.35 19.41
C GLN A 542 -38.75 1.65 18.59
N MET A 543 -38.46 2.79 19.24
CA MET A 543 -38.19 4.06 18.54
C MET A 543 -36.97 3.96 17.62
N HIS A 544 -35.88 3.34 18.07
CA HIS A 544 -34.69 3.11 17.26
C HIS A 544 -34.97 2.20 16.07
N LEU A 545 -35.72 1.11 16.25
CA LEU A 545 -36.12 0.22 15.16
C LEU A 545 -37.00 0.92 14.12
N ALA A 546 -38.00 1.69 14.57
CA ALA A 546 -38.86 2.47 13.67
C ALA A 546 -38.06 3.52 12.87
N LYS A 547 -37.13 4.22 13.52
CA LYS A 547 -36.24 5.19 12.85
C LYS A 547 -35.23 4.53 11.90
N GLN A 548 -34.78 3.30 12.21
CA GLN A 548 -33.92 2.53 11.31
C GLN A 548 -34.70 2.08 10.06
N GLN A 549 -35.98 1.71 10.21
CA GLN A 549 -36.87 1.40 9.09
C GLN A 549 -37.13 2.66 8.22
N GLU A 550 -37.48 3.79 8.83
CA GLU A 550 -37.67 5.08 8.14
C GLU A 550 -36.42 5.51 7.35
N ASN A 551 -35.23 5.43 7.96
CA ASN A 551 -33.96 5.69 7.28
C ASN A 551 -33.75 4.74 6.08
N THR A 552 -34.02 3.45 6.25
CA THR A 552 -33.83 2.43 5.20
C THR A 552 -34.77 2.66 4.02
N GLU A 553 -36.02 3.03 4.28
CA GLU A 553 -37.01 3.36 3.25
C GLU A 553 -36.66 4.69 2.55
N SER A 554 -36.14 5.69 3.26
CA SER A 554 -35.59 6.91 2.67
C SER A 554 -34.42 6.63 1.72
N THR A 555 -33.41 5.87 2.14
CA THR A 555 -32.27 5.48 1.27
C THR A 555 -32.72 4.67 0.06
N ARG A 556 -33.76 3.84 0.18
CA ARG A 556 -34.36 3.14 -0.95
C ARG A 556 -35.01 4.10 -1.96
N ILE A 557 -35.76 5.09 -1.49
CA ILE A 557 -36.39 6.10 -2.36
C ILE A 557 -35.32 6.94 -3.08
N GLU A 558 -34.22 7.26 -2.41
CA GLU A 558 -33.06 7.92 -3.02
C GLU A 558 -32.41 7.04 -4.12
N PHE A 559 -32.31 5.73 -3.89
CA PHE A 559 -31.85 4.75 -4.89
C PHE A 559 -32.74 4.71 -6.14
N GLU A 560 -34.05 4.57 -5.96
CA GLU A 560 -35.02 4.52 -7.06
C GLU A 560 -35.03 5.86 -7.83
N ARG A 561 -34.81 6.99 -7.15
CA ARG A 561 -34.61 8.31 -7.77
C ARG A 561 -33.29 8.41 -8.55
N MET A 562 -32.16 8.02 -7.97
CA MET A 562 -30.84 8.09 -8.64
C MET A 562 -30.79 7.19 -9.88
N GLY A 563 -31.41 6.00 -9.84
CA GLY A 563 -31.57 5.15 -11.02
C GLY A 563 -32.38 5.82 -12.14
N ALA A 564 -33.47 6.52 -11.78
CA ALA A 564 -34.27 7.29 -12.75
C ALA A 564 -33.53 8.53 -13.29
N GLU A 565 -32.65 9.15 -12.51
CA GLU A 565 -31.80 10.27 -12.97
C GLU A 565 -30.66 9.78 -13.88
N LEU A 566 -30.02 8.64 -13.58
CA LEU A 566 -29.07 7.98 -14.49
C LEU A 566 -29.68 7.60 -15.83
N GLY A 567 -30.90 7.02 -15.85
CA GLY A 567 -31.60 6.70 -17.10
C GLY A 567 -31.79 7.94 -17.98
N ARG A 568 -32.23 9.05 -17.39
CA ARG A 568 -32.40 10.34 -18.10
C ARG A 568 -31.07 10.94 -18.58
N LEU A 569 -29.96 10.72 -17.88
CA LEU A 569 -28.64 11.13 -18.34
C LEU A 569 -28.14 10.25 -19.50
N HIS A 570 -28.40 8.93 -19.45
CA HIS A 570 -28.05 8.02 -20.55
C HIS A 570 -28.83 8.37 -21.83
N ASP A 571 -30.14 8.59 -21.70
CA ASP A 571 -31.04 9.08 -22.75
C ASP A 571 -30.57 10.41 -23.40
N ARG A 572 -29.89 11.27 -22.64
CA ARG A 572 -29.37 12.56 -23.12
C ARG A 572 -28.01 12.39 -23.78
N LEU A 573 -27.14 11.57 -23.20
CA LEU A 573 -25.83 11.24 -23.74
C LEU A 573 -25.98 10.59 -25.12
N GLU A 574 -26.83 9.56 -25.25
CA GLU A 574 -27.11 8.87 -26.52
C GLU A 574 -27.62 9.84 -27.60
N LYS A 575 -28.53 10.76 -27.25
CA LYS A 575 -29.05 11.77 -28.18
C LYS A 575 -27.97 12.77 -28.61
N ALA A 576 -27.14 13.25 -27.69
CA ALA A 576 -26.05 14.17 -27.98
C ALA A 576 -24.94 13.49 -28.82
N GLU A 577 -24.66 12.21 -28.58
CA GLU A 577 -23.73 11.43 -29.39
C GLU A 577 -24.26 11.14 -30.79
N ALA A 578 -25.56 10.84 -30.94
CA ALA A 578 -26.22 10.67 -32.23
C ALA A 578 -26.28 11.98 -33.04
N GLU A 579 -26.52 13.13 -32.39
CA GLU A 579 -26.48 14.45 -33.02
C GLU A 579 -25.05 14.82 -33.46
N ARG A 580 -24.05 14.57 -32.62
CA ARG A 580 -22.62 14.70 -32.95
C ARG A 580 -22.21 13.82 -34.14
N GLU A 581 -22.68 12.57 -34.16
CA GLU A 581 -22.43 11.60 -35.23
C GLU A 581 -23.08 12.05 -36.55
N ALA A 582 -24.36 12.46 -36.53
CA ALA A 582 -25.06 13.00 -37.69
C ALA A 582 -24.37 14.25 -38.26
N LEU A 583 -23.91 15.18 -37.41
CA LEU A 583 -23.14 16.35 -37.83
C LEU A 583 -21.77 15.96 -38.41
N ARG A 584 -21.08 14.95 -37.85
CA ARG A 584 -19.83 14.41 -38.42
C ARG A 584 -20.05 13.75 -39.78
N GLN A 585 -21.12 13.00 -39.96
CA GLN A 585 -21.46 12.35 -41.23
C GLN A 585 -21.87 13.38 -42.28
N ALA A 586 -22.66 14.40 -41.92
CA ALA A 586 -22.96 15.54 -42.78
C ALA A 586 -21.67 16.22 -43.27
N ASN A 587 -20.73 16.51 -42.36
CA ASN A 587 -19.44 17.13 -42.69
C ASN A 587 -18.52 16.25 -43.55
N ARG A 588 -18.69 14.91 -43.53
CA ARG A 588 -18.02 13.97 -44.46
C ARG A 588 -18.72 13.84 -45.82
N SER A 589 -20.03 14.09 -45.87
CA SER A 589 -20.83 14.04 -47.11
C SER A 589 -20.69 15.30 -47.98
N GLY A 590 -20.23 16.40 -47.40
CA GLY A 590 -19.81 17.59 -48.14
C GLY A 590 -18.60 17.27 -49.03
N GLY A 591 -18.80 17.30 -50.36
CA GLY A 591 -17.78 16.90 -51.32
C GLY A 591 -16.47 17.66 -51.21
N ALA A 592 -15.36 16.98 -51.52
CA ALA A 592 -14.00 17.51 -51.43
C ALA A 592 -13.82 18.79 -52.27
N GLY A 593 -13.86 19.94 -51.59
CA GLY A 593 -13.88 21.27 -52.22
C GLY A 593 -14.67 22.32 -51.43
N ALA A 594 -15.57 21.92 -50.53
CA ALA A 594 -16.21 22.84 -49.59
C ALA A 594 -15.19 23.39 -48.58
N ALA A 595 -15.19 24.70 -48.36
CA ALA A 595 -14.35 25.33 -47.33
C ALA A 595 -14.84 24.96 -45.91
N PRO A 596 -13.95 24.78 -44.92
CA PRO A 596 -14.33 24.44 -43.56
C PRO A 596 -15.24 25.53 -42.96
N HIS A 597 -16.36 25.14 -42.37
CA HIS A 597 -17.35 26.07 -41.84
C HIS A 597 -17.15 26.23 -40.32
N PRO A 598 -16.48 27.31 -39.85
CA PRO A 598 -16.00 27.41 -38.46
C PRO A 598 -17.10 27.57 -37.41
N GLN A 599 -18.36 27.76 -37.82
CA GLN A 599 -19.52 27.72 -36.93
C GLN A 599 -19.97 26.28 -36.65
N LEU A 600 -19.98 25.42 -37.69
CA LEU A 600 -20.30 24.00 -37.54
C LEU A 600 -19.22 23.28 -36.72
N GLU A 601 -17.95 23.61 -36.97
CA GLU A 601 -16.81 23.05 -36.24
C GLU A 601 -16.83 23.44 -34.75
N LYS A 602 -17.14 24.70 -34.42
CA LYS A 602 -17.38 25.13 -33.04
C LYS A 602 -18.60 24.46 -32.39
N HIS A 603 -19.65 24.18 -33.16
CA HIS A 603 -20.83 23.48 -32.65
C HIS A 603 -20.51 22.02 -32.32
N VAL A 604 -19.77 21.32 -33.18
CA VAL A 604 -19.27 19.96 -32.92
C VAL A 604 -18.31 19.94 -31.73
N GLN A 605 -17.38 20.90 -31.62
CA GLN A 605 -16.50 21.03 -30.45
C GLN A 605 -17.29 21.25 -29.14
N LYS A 606 -18.40 22.01 -29.18
CA LYS A 606 -19.28 22.15 -28.02
C LYS A 606 -20.03 20.86 -27.71
N LEU A 607 -20.57 20.15 -28.70
CA LEU A 607 -21.17 18.84 -28.45
C LEU A 607 -20.14 17.84 -27.90
N GLU A 608 -18.86 17.96 -28.27
CA GLU A 608 -17.77 17.17 -27.68
C GLU A 608 -17.38 17.58 -26.25
N SER A 609 -17.60 18.82 -25.81
CA SER A 609 -17.51 19.17 -24.38
C SER A 609 -18.73 18.68 -23.60
N ASP A 610 -19.93 18.90 -24.16
CA ASP A 610 -21.20 18.63 -23.49
C ASP A 610 -21.40 17.09 -23.32
N VAL A 611 -21.00 16.28 -24.32
CA VAL A 611 -20.94 14.80 -24.21
C VAL A 611 -19.94 14.33 -23.15
N LYS A 612 -18.73 14.93 -23.08
CA LYS A 612 -17.73 14.56 -22.06
C LYS A 612 -18.22 14.88 -20.65
N GLN A 613 -18.86 16.03 -20.45
CA GLN A 613 -19.44 16.39 -19.16
C GLN A 613 -20.56 15.41 -18.77
N LEU A 614 -21.49 15.09 -19.67
CA LEU A 614 -22.56 14.12 -19.41
C LEU A 614 -22.03 12.70 -19.13
N ALA A 615 -20.92 12.29 -19.75
CA ALA A 615 -20.26 11.03 -19.44
C ALA A 615 -19.65 11.04 -18.02
N MET A 616 -18.95 12.11 -17.63
CA MET A 616 -18.38 12.25 -16.29
C MET A 616 -19.47 12.34 -15.20
N GLU A 617 -20.57 13.05 -15.45
CA GLU A 617 -21.73 13.11 -14.54
C GLU A 617 -22.39 11.73 -14.37
N ARG A 618 -22.50 10.94 -15.46
CA ARG A 618 -22.99 9.56 -15.42
C ARG A 618 -22.03 8.65 -14.63
N GLU A 619 -20.72 8.72 -14.87
CA GLU A 619 -19.72 7.92 -14.15
C GLU A 619 -19.69 8.25 -12.65
N GLN A 620 -19.81 9.52 -12.29
CA GLN A 620 -19.87 9.95 -10.88
C GLN A 620 -21.11 9.41 -10.17
N LEU A 621 -22.27 9.37 -10.83
CA LEU A 621 -23.51 8.80 -10.28
C LEU A 621 -23.47 7.26 -10.22
N VAL A 622 -22.84 6.58 -11.18
CA VAL A 622 -22.59 5.13 -11.10
C VAL A 622 -21.73 4.81 -9.88
N LEU A 623 -20.63 5.53 -9.66
CA LEU A 623 -19.75 5.34 -8.50
C LEU A 623 -20.45 5.65 -7.16
N GLN A 624 -21.46 6.52 -7.15
CA GLN A 624 -22.30 6.77 -5.97
C GLN A 624 -23.32 5.63 -5.72
N LEU A 625 -23.89 5.04 -6.77
CA LEU A 625 -24.74 3.85 -6.64
C LEU A 625 -23.94 2.62 -6.20
N GLU A 626 -22.74 2.39 -6.73
CA GLU A 626 -21.88 1.26 -6.33
C GLU A 626 -21.54 1.31 -4.83
N LYS A 627 -21.12 2.48 -4.33
CA LYS A 627 -20.81 2.69 -2.90
C LYS A 627 -22.04 2.54 -2.00
N SER A 628 -23.20 3.05 -2.43
CA SER A 628 -24.44 2.91 -1.65
C SER A 628 -25.02 1.49 -1.74
N GLN A 629 -24.71 0.72 -2.79
CA GLN A 629 -25.03 -0.70 -2.92
C GLN A 629 -24.15 -1.56 -2.00
N GLU A 630 -22.86 -1.24 -1.87
CA GLU A 630 -21.97 -1.85 -0.88
C GLU A 630 -22.46 -1.60 0.56
N ILE A 631 -22.90 -0.37 0.87
CA ILE A 631 -23.51 -0.03 2.16
C ILE A 631 -24.79 -0.83 2.41
N LEU A 632 -25.70 -0.93 1.43
CA LEU A 632 -26.91 -1.77 1.55
C LEU A 632 -26.59 -3.25 1.72
N MET A 633 -25.57 -3.79 1.04
CA MET A 633 -25.13 -5.18 1.19
C MET A 633 -24.57 -5.44 2.60
N ASN A 634 -23.86 -4.48 3.18
CA ASN A 634 -23.40 -4.55 4.56
C ASN A 634 -24.57 -4.50 5.56
N PHE A 635 -25.53 -3.58 5.42
CA PHE A 635 -26.73 -3.56 6.27
C PHE A 635 -27.58 -4.83 6.13
N GLN A 636 -27.70 -5.40 4.92
CA GLN A 636 -28.42 -6.66 4.72
C GLN A 636 -27.72 -7.84 5.41
N LYS A 637 -26.39 -7.85 5.44
CA LYS A 637 -25.58 -8.84 6.15
C LYS A 637 -25.67 -8.67 7.68
N GLU A 638 -25.69 -7.44 8.18
CA GLU A 638 -25.94 -7.14 9.59
C GLU A 638 -27.34 -7.57 10.02
N LEU A 639 -28.37 -7.33 9.19
CA LEU A 639 -29.73 -7.79 9.43
C LEU A 639 -29.81 -9.32 9.51
N GLN A 640 -29.19 -10.03 8.56
CA GLN A 640 -29.13 -11.50 8.58
C GLN A 640 -28.41 -12.06 9.81
N ASN A 641 -27.34 -11.41 10.26
CA ASN A 641 -26.65 -11.77 11.51
C ASN A 641 -27.57 -11.55 12.73
N ALA A 642 -28.26 -10.41 12.81
CA ALA A 642 -29.19 -10.11 13.89
C ALA A 642 -30.40 -11.07 13.91
N GLU A 643 -30.93 -11.46 12.75
CA GLU A 643 -31.97 -12.48 12.62
C GLU A 643 -31.48 -13.86 13.09
N ALA A 644 -30.24 -14.23 12.76
CA ALA A 644 -29.62 -15.48 13.23
C ALA A 644 -29.40 -15.49 14.75
N GLU A 645 -28.96 -14.39 15.37
CA GLU A 645 -28.85 -14.27 16.82
C GLU A 645 -30.23 -14.26 17.51
N LEU A 646 -31.24 -13.61 16.92
CA LEU A 646 -32.62 -13.65 17.38
C LEU A 646 -33.19 -15.08 17.32
N GLN A 647 -32.85 -15.86 16.28
CA GLN A 647 -33.25 -17.25 16.17
C GLN A 647 -32.51 -18.14 17.19
N LYS A 648 -31.20 -17.96 17.37
CA LYS A 648 -30.40 -18.67 18.37
C LYS A 648 -30.91 -18.43 19.79
N THR A 649 -31.18 -17.18 20.16
CA THR A 649 -31.72 -16.83 21.50
C THR A 649 -33.16 -17.35 21.70
N ARG A 650 -33.98 -17.42 20.65
CA ARG A 650 -35.28 -18.12 20.67
C ARG A 650 -35.12 -19.64 20.89
N GLU A 651 -34.14 -20.27 20.25
CA GLU A 651 -33.83 -21.69 20.46
C GLU A 651 -33.26 -21.99 21.85
N GLU A 652 -32.42 -21.12 22.40
CA GLU A 652 -31.89 -21.22 23.77
C GLU A 652 -33.01 -21.09 24.80
N ASN A 653 -33.94 -20.14 24.61
CA ASN A 653 -35.18 -20.07 25.39
C ASN A 653 -36.03 -21.35 25.26
N ARG A 654 -36.11 -21.95 24.06
CA ARG A 654 -36.83 -23.21 23.82
C ARG A 654 -36.17 -24.40 24.53
N LYS A 655 -34.82 -24.45 24.55
CA LYS A 655 -34.02 -25.46 25.26
C LYS A 655 -34.21 -25.32 26.78
N LEU A 656 -34.16 -24.11 27.32
CA LEU A 656 -34.42 -23.83 28.74
C LEU A 656 -35.85 -24.21 29.15
N ARG A 657 -36.86 -23.93 28.31
CA ARG A 657 -38.26 -24.36 28.53
C ARG A 657 -38.43 -25.88 28.56
N ASN A 658 -37.61 -26.63 27.83
CA ASN A 658 -37.71 -28.08 27.71
C ASN A 658 -36.85 -28.83 28.76
N GLY A 659 -36.01 -28.15 29.54
CA GLY A 659 -35.07 -28.75 30.49
C GLY A 659 -35.65 -29.40 31.76
N HIS A 660 -36.96 -29.68 31.79
CA HIS A 660 -37.68 -30.19 32.96
C HIS A 660 -38.31 -31.59 32.74
N GLN A 661 -37.54 -32.53 32.18
CA GLN A 661 -37.83 -33.98 32.26
C GLN A 661 -36.58 -34.77 32.64
N VAL A 662 -36.76 -35.76 33.53
CA VAL A 662 -35.69 -36.58 34.12
C VAL A 662 -35.54 -37.90 33.33
N PRO A 663 -34.31 -38.36 33.02
CA PRO A 663 -34.08 -39.50 32.13
C PRO A 663 -33.90 -40.85 32.86
N PRO A 664 -33.96 -41.97 32.10
CA PRO A 664 -33.27 -43.21 32.46
C PRO A 664 -32.32 -43.74 31.36
N VAL A 665 -31.01 -43.61 31.64
CA VAL A 665 -29.93 -44.64 31.54
C VAL A 665 -30.11 -45.83 30.55
N ALA A 666 -29.15 -46.01 29.61
CA ALA A 666 -28.27 -47.20 29.51
C ALA A 666 -27.33 -47.26 28.26
N ALA A 667 -26.01 -47.16 28.51
CA ALA A 667 -24.80 -47.72 27.85
C ALA A 667 -24.69 -48.11 26.32
N PRO A 668 -23.46 -48.04 25.73
CA PRO A 668 -23.11 -48.48 24.35
C PRO A 668 -22.18 -49.73 24.33
N PRO A 669 -21.40 -50.06 23.25
CA PRO A 669 -21.70 -50.16 21.81
C PRO A 669 -21.31 -51.53 21.19
N ALA A 670 -21.91 -51.97 20.06
CA ALA A 670 -21.37 -53.09 19.26
C ALA A 670 -21.89 -53.17 17.80
N GLY A 671 -20.95 -53.32 16.85
CA GLY A 671 -21.12 -54.06 15.57
C GLY A 671 -21.97 -53.45 14.43
N PRO A 672 -21.53 -53.55 13.15
CA PRO A 672 -22.42 -53.34 12.00
C PRO A 672 -23.42 -54.51 11.87
N SER A 673 -24.61 -54.24 11.31
CA SER A 673 -25.76 -55.16 11.32
C SER A 673 -26.10 -55.71 9.92
N PRO A 674 -26.76 -56.89 9.81
CA PRO A 674 -26.89 -57.63 8.56
C PRO A 674 -27.97 -57.10 7.59
N ALA A 675 -28.16 -55.78 7.51
CA ALA A 675 -29.13 -55.15 6.61
C ALA A 675 -28.62 -55.01 5.16
N GLU A 676 -27.33 -54.69 4.99
CA GLU A 676 -26.74 -54.33 3.69
C GLU A 676 -26.67 -55.52 2.72
N PHE A 677 -26.40 -56.72 3.24
CA PHE A 677 -26.31 -57.95 2.44
C PHE A 677 -27.64 -58.33 1.76
N GLN A 678 -28.78 -57.98 2.38
CA GLN A 678 -30.11 -58.27 1.85
C GLN A 678 -30.57 -57.25 0.78
N ALA A 679 -30.00 -56.04 0.77
CA ALA A 679 -30.21 -55.07 -0.30
C ALA A 679 -29.50 -55.52 -1.60
N MET A 680 -28.21 -55.86 -1.50
CA MET A 680 -27.38 -56.29 -2.63
C MET A 680 -27.93 -57.55 -3.33
N GLN A 681 -28.51 -58.49 -2.57
CA GLN A 681 -29.10 -59.70 -3.13
C GLN A 681 -30.37 -59.45 -3.98
N LYS A 682 -31.15 -58.41 -3.66
CA LYS A 682 -32.30 -57.96 -4.49
C LYS A 682 -31.84 -57.25 -5.76
N GLU A 683 -30.78 -56.46 -5.68
CA GLU A 683 -30.24 -55.72 -6.82
C GLU A 683 -29.71 -56.68 -7.90
N ILE A 684 -29.00 -57.74 -7.50
CA ILE A 684 -28.52 -58.81 -8.41
C ILE A 684 -29.68 -59.50 -9.13
N GLN A 685 -30.77 -59.85 -8.43
CA GLN A 685 -31.96 -60.44 -9.07
C GLN A 685 -32.61 -59.47 -10.07
N THR A 686 -32.68 -58.18 -9.72
CA THR A 686 -33.26 -57.14 -10.59
C THR A 686 -32.45 -56.94 -11.88
N LEU A 687 -31.12 -57.07 -11.81
CA LEU A 687 -30.24 -56.99 -12.97
C LEU A 687 -30.31 -58.26 -13.84
N GLN A 688 -30.37 -59.45 -13.23
CA GLN A 688 -30.55 -60.71 -13.97
C GLN A 688 -31.87 -60.76 -14.75
N GLN A 689 -32.96 -60.25 -14.18
CA GLN A 689 -34.25 -60.17 -14.87
C GLN A 689 -34.19 -59.24 -16.11
N LYS A 690 -33.59 -58.06 -15.97
CA LYS A 690 -33.41 -57.10 -17.09
C LYS A 690 -32.53 -57.67 -18.22
N LEU A 691 -31.55 -58.50 -17.89
CA LEU A 691 -30.72 -59.17 -18.91
C LEU A 691 -31.54 -60.15 -19.75
N GLN A 692 -32.36 -61.01 -19.12
CA GLN A 692 -33.24 -61.95 -19.83
C GLN A 692 -34.33 -61.24 -20.67
N GLU A 693 -34.83 -60.09 -20.22
CA GLU A 693 -35.77 -59.27 -20.99
C GLU A 693 -35.10 -58.65 -22.23
N SER A 694 -33.84 -58.20 -22.10
CA SER A 694 -33.01 -57.69 -23.21
C SER A 694 -32.69 -58.78 -24.25
N GLU A 695 -32.26 -59.97 -23.81
CA GLU A 695 -31.95 -61.10 -24.71
C GLU A 695 -33.18 -61.57 -25.50
N ARG A 696 -34.36 -61.57 -24.86
CA ARG A 696 -35.63 -61.85 -25.56
C ARG A 696 -36.02 -60.76 -26.56
N ALA A 697 -35.76 -59.49 -26.27
CA ALA A 697 -36.01 -58.40 -27.21
C ALA A 697 -35.10 -58.50 -28.45
N LEU A 698 -33.83 -58.86 -28.26
CA LEU A 698 -32.85 -58.94 -29.36
C LEU A 698 -33.15 -60.09 -30.35
N GLN A 699 -33.62 -61.24 -29.85
CA GLN A 699 -33.99 -62.39 -30.71
C GLN A 699 -35.30 -62.20 -31.49
N ALA A 700 -36.12 -61.21 -31.15
CA ALA A 700 -37.41 -60.95 -31.82
C ALA A 700 -37.31 -59.94 -32.99
N ALA A 701 -36.14 -59.31 -33.20
CA ALA A 701 -36.00 -58.10 -34.02
C ALA A 701 -35.28 -58.30 -35.37
N GLY A 702 -35.65 -59.33 -36.14
CA GLY A 702 -35.30 -59.38 -37.57
C GLY A 702 -35.79 -60.63 -38.30
N PRO A 703 -36.14 -60.58 -39.61
CA PRO A 703 -36.02 -59.43 -40.53
C PRO A 703 -37.35 -59.06 -41.22
N GLN A 704 -38.07 -58.03 -40.76
CA GLN A 704 -39.25 -57.52 -41.50
C GLN A 704 -39.60 -56.07 -41.16
N GLN A 705 -39.02 -55.08 -41.87
CA GLN A 705 -39.41 -53.67 -41.68
C GLN A 705 -39.25 -52.75 -42.91
N ALA A 706 -39.75 -53.20 -44.07
CA ALA A 706 -39.96 -52.33 -45.24
C ALA A 706 -41.28 -51.52 -45.18
N GLN A 707 -42.04 -51.59 -44.08
CA GLN A 707 -43.46 -51.18 -44.09
C GLN A 707 -44.02 -50.59 -42.77
N ALA A 708 -43.17 -50.22 -41.80
CA ALA A 708 -43.61 -49.70 -40.49
C ALA A 708 -43.52 -48.16 -40.32
N ALA A 709 -43.14 -47.42 -41.36
CA ALA A 709 -42.92 -45.96 -41.31
C ALA A 709 -44.22 -45.10 -41.24
N ALA A 710 -45.34 -45.70 -40.82
CA ALA A 710 -46.68 -45.09 -40.89
C ALA A 710 -47.51 -45.23 -39.59
N ALA A 711 -46.94 -45.77 -38.51
CA ALA A 711 -47.69 -46.15 -37.30
C ALA A 711 -47.15 -45.61 -35.96
N ALA A 712 -46.10 -44.78 -35.98
CA ALA A 712 -45.55 -44.13 -34.79
C ALA A 712 -45.55 -42.60 -34.98
N GLY A 713 -46.34 -41.89 -34.18
CA GLY A 713 -46.53 -40.45 -34.27
C GLY A 713 -45.40 -39.62 -33.65
N ALA A 714 -44.16 -39.79 -34.13
CA ALA A 714 -43.15 -38.75 -33.96
C ALA A 714 -43.53 -37.54 -34.82
N SER A 715 -43.30 -36.32 -34.34
CA SER A 715 -43.62 -35.13 -35.13
C SER A 715 -42.71 -35.03 -36.36
N ARG A 716 -43.24 -34.46 -37.44
CA ARG A 716 -42.45 -34.18 -38.65
C ARG A 716 -41.23 -33.31 -38.34
N GLU A 717 -41.38 -32.39 -37.39
CA GLU A 717 -40.35 -31.43 -36.97
C GLU A 717 -39.20 -32.10 -36.22
N GLU A 718 -39.45 -33.11 -35.38
CA GLU A 718 -38.39 -33.93 -34.76
C GLU A 718 -37.57 -34.69 -35.83
N ILE A 719 -38.22 -35.26 -36.85
CA ILE A 719 -37.53 -35.95 -37.95
C ILE A 719 -36.72 -34.94 -38.79
N GLU A 720 -37.24 -33.74 -39.03
CA GLU A 720 -36.54 -32.64 -39.69
C GLU A 720 -35.32 -32.17 -38.85
N GLN A 721 -35.45 -32.10 -37.52
CA GLN A 721 -34.35 -31.78 -36.59
C GLN A 721 -33.27 -32.86 -36.58
N TRP A 722 -33.61 -34.14 -36.45
CA TRP A 722 -32.64 -35.23 -36.50
C TRP A 722 -31.91 -35.29 -37.85
N ARG A 723 -32.60 -35.05 -38.97
CA ARG A 723 -31.94 -34.86 -40.28
C ARG A 723 -30.96 -33.69 -40.27
N LYS A 724 -31.35 -32.55 -39.71
CA LYS A 724 -30.50 -31.34 -39.65
C LYS A 724 -29.26 -31.55 -38.79
N VAL A 725 -29.38 -32.24 -37.65
CA VAL A 725 -28.24 -32.64 -36.81
C VAL A 725 -27.31 -33.61 -37.55
N ILE A 726 -27.85 -34.62 -38.24
CA ILE A 726 -27.05 -35.56 -39.03
C ILE A 726 -26.32 -34.85 -40.18
N GLU A 727 -26.96 -33.92 -40.89
CA GLU A 727 -26.32 -33.17 -41.98
C GLU A 727 -25.27 -32.17 -41.45
N GLN A 728 -25.49 -31.55 -40.29
CA GLN A 728 -24.47 -30.75 -39.61
C GLN A 728 -23.25 -31.60 -39.23
N GLU A 729 -23.45 -32.75 -38.59
CA GLU A 729 -22.34 -33.57 -38.11
C GLU A 729 -21.60 -34.29 -39.25
N LYS A 730 -22.30 -34.57 -40.35
CA LYS A 730 -21.69 -34.98 -41.62
C LYS A 730 -20.85 -33.85 -42.24
N SER A 731 -21.33 -32.60 -42.25
CA SER A 731 -20.53 -31.45 -42.72
C SER A 731 -19.30 -31.20 -41.84
N ARG A 732 -19.39 -31.50 -40.54
CA ARG A 732 -18.28 -31.48 -39.57
C ARG A 732 -17.26 -32.60 -39.86
N ALA A 733 -17.71 -33.79 -40.23
CA ALA A 733 -16.86 -34.89 -40.69
C ALA A 733 -16.16 -34.55 -42.02
N ASP A 734 -16.88 -34.02 -43.03
CA ASP A 734 -16.31 -33.58 -44.31
C ASP A 734 -15.24 -32.47 -44.15
N MET A 735 -15.39 -31.62 -43.13
CA MET A 735 -14.39 -30.62 -42.74
C MET A 735 -13.17 -31.25 -42.05
N ALA A 736 -13.38 -32.24 -41.17
CA ALA A 736 -12.30 -32.98 -40.53
C ALA A 736 -11.48 -33.79 -41.53
N ASP A 737 -12.11 -34.45 -42.51
CA ASP A 737 -11.44 -35.18 -43.59
C ASP A 737 -10.63 -34.24 -44.50
N LYS A 738 -11.14 -33.04 -44.79
CA LYS A 738 -10.36 -32.01 -45.52
C LYS A 738 -9.16 -31.53 -44.72
N ALA A 739 -9.31 -31.27 -43.43
CA ALA A 739 -8.20 -30.90 -42.55
C ALA A 739 -7.16 -32.03 -42.43
N ALA A 740 -7.60 -33.28 -42.34
CA ALA A 740 -6.72 -34.45 -42.36
C ALA A 740 -5.98 -34.58 -43.71
N GLN A 741 -6.65 -34.37 -44.85
CA GLN A 741 -6.02 -34.37 -46.17
C GLN A 741 -5.02 -33.23 -46.34
N GLU A 742 -5.31 -32.01 -45.86
CA GLU A 742 -4.33 -30.91 -45.85
C GLU A 742 -3.14 -31.21 -44.93
N MET A 743 -3.36 -31.81 -43.75
CA MET A 743 -2.28 -32.24 -42.87
C MET A 743 -1.43 -33.32 -43.53
N HIS A 744 -2.04 -34.30 -44.21
CA HIS A 744 -1.32 -35.33 -44.97
C HIS A 744 -0.51 -34.71 -46.12
N LYS A 745 -1.04 -33.68 -46.80
CA LYS A 745 -0.32 -32.91 -47.82
C LYS A 745 0.85 -32.12 -47.24
N ARG A 746 0.69 -31.52 -46.04
CA ARG A 746 1.78 -30.86 -45.31
C ARG A 746 2.85 -31.86 -44.88
N ILE A 747 2.47 -33.04 -44.40
CA ILE A 747 3.40 -34.12 -44.06
C ILE A 747 4.16 -34.57 -45.31
N GLN A 748 3.48 -34.82 -46.44
CA GLN A 748 4.15 -35.16 -47.70
C GLN A 748 5.10 -34.05 -48.20
N LEU A 749 4.75 -32.77 -48.06
CA LEU A 749 5.62 -31.65 -48.40
C LEU A 749 6.80 -31.50 -47.44
N MET A 750 6.61 -31.80 -46.15
CA MET A 750 7.68 -31.80 -45.15
C MET A 750 8.63 -32.99 -45.34
N ASP A 751 8.10 -34.16 -45.68
CA ASP A 751 8.84 -35.38 -45.97
C ASP A 751 9.63 -35.24 -47.29
N GLN A 752 9.05 -34.57 -48.30
CA GLN A 752 9.78 -34.12 -49.49
C GLN A 752 10.85 -33.09 -49.13
N HIS A 753 10.56 -32.10 -48.28
CA HIS A 753 11.56 -31.11 -47.87
C HIS A 753 12.72 -31.76 -47.08
N ILE A 754 12.45 -32.75 -46.23
CA ILE A 754 13.46 -33.55 -45.53
C ILE A 754 14.29 -34.34 -46.54
N LYS A 755 13.67 -34.99 -47.54
CA LYS A 755 14.40 -35.68 -48.63
C LYS A 755 15.26 -34.72 -49.45
N ASP A 756 14.78 -33.53 -49.76
CA ASP A 756 15.52 -32.50 -50.48
C ASP A 756 16.66 -31.91 -49.63
N GLN A 757 16.47 -31.73 -48.33
CA GLN A 757 17.52 -31.35 -47.38
C GLN A 757 18.57 -32.46 -47.23
N HIS A 758 18.16 -33.73 -47.15
CA HIS A 758 19.07 -34.87 -47.05
C HIS A 758 19.85 -35.07 -48.36
N ALA A 759 19.22 -34.87 -49.51
CA ALA A 759 19.88 -34.81 -50.81
C ALA A 759 20.83 -33.62 -50.91
N GLN A 760 20.49 -32.42 -50.40
CA GLN A 760 21.42 -31.29 -50.30
C GLN A 760 22.60 -31.61 -49.38
N MET A 761 22.38 -32.22 -48.23
CA MET A 761 23.41 -32.58 -47.26
C MET A 761 24.36 -33.65 -47.84
N GLN A 762 23.82 -34.67 -48.51
CA GLN A 762 24.61 -35.70 -49.19
C GLN A 762 25.38 -35.13 -50.39
N LYS A 763 24.79 -34.17 -51.13
CA LYS A 763 25.47 -33.46 -52.23
C LYS A 763 26.52 -32.47 -51.74
N MET A 764 26.34 -31.88 -50.56
CA MET A 764 27.32 -31.05 -49.85
C MET A 764 28.48 -31.92 -49.32
N GLN A 765 28.20 -33.11 -48.79
CA GLN A 765 29.21 -34.07 -48.38
C GLN A 765 30.02 -34.60 -49.58
N GLN A 766 29.36 -34.88 -50.72
CA GLN A 766 30.03 -35.18 -51.99
C GLN A 766 30.85 -33.99 -52.51
N GLN A 767 30.35 -32.75 -52.45
CA GLN A 767 31.12 -31.56 -52.81
C GLN A 767 32.33 -31.36 -51.89
N MET A 768 32.21 -31.62 -50.59
CA MET A 768 33.33 -31.54 -49.64
C MET A 768 34.41 -32.58 -49.98
N GLN A 769 34.02 -33.83 -50.26
CA GLN A 769 34.96 -34.87 -50.70
C GLN A 769 35.58 -34.57 -52.06
N GLN A 770 34.80 -34.10 -53.04
CA GLN A 770 35.32 -33.68 -54.35
C GLN A 770 36.24 -32.46 -54.24
N GLN A 771 35.96 -31.50 -53.37
CA GLN A 771 36.80 -30.32 -53.15
C GLN A 771 38.11 -30.71 -52.42
N GLN A 772 38.06 -31.71 -51.52
CA GLN A 772 39.24 -32.26 -50.86
C GLN A 772 40.13 -33.08 -51.82
N GLN A 773 39.54 -33.83 -52.75
CA GLN A 773 40.28 -34.50 -53.83
C GLN A 773 40.81 -33.52 -54.90
N ALA A 774 40.02 -32.52 -55.30
CA ALA A 774 40.44 -31.49 -56.23
C ALA A 774 41.58 -30.64 -55.67
N ALA A 775 41.58 -30.34 -54.36
CA ALA A 775 42.69 -29.67 -53.69
C ALA A 775 44.01 -30.47 -53.76
N GLN A 776 43.95 -31.81 -53.76
CA GLN A 776 45.13 -32.66 -53.94
C GLN A 776 45.59 -32.73 -55.40
N GLN A 777 44.67 -32.75 -56.38
CA GLN A 777 45.01 -32.79 -57.81
C GLN A 777 45.46 -31.43 -58.38
N ALA A 778 44.98 -30.31 -57.83
CA ALA A 778 45.31 -28.95 -58.28
C ALA A 778 46.81 -28.60 -58.17
N VAL A 779 47.59 -29.36 -57.40
CA VAL A 779 49.04 -29.15 -57.23
C VAL A 779 49.86 -29.71 -58.41
N GLN A 780 49.31 -30.63 -59.23
CA GLN A 780 50.08 -31.33 -60.28
C GLN A 780 49.76 -30.94 -61.74
N GLN A 781 48.68 -30.21 -62.02
CA GLN A 781 48.27 -29.91 -63.42
C GLN A 781 48.15 -28.42 -63.75
N ALA A 782 48.97 -27.58 -63.14
CA ALA A 782 49.11 -26.16 -63.49
C ALA A 782 49.89 -25.91 -64.81
N ALA A 783 49.87 -26.84 -65.79
CA ALA A 783 50.70 -26.78 -66.99
C ALA A 783 50.16 -27.59 -68.19
N GLN A 784 49.12 -27.09 -68.89
CA GLN A 784 49.17 -26.84 -70.35
C GLN A 784 47.87 -26.26 -70.95
N GLN A 785 48.06 -25.15 -71.67
CA GLN A 785 47.40 -24.68 -72.89
C GLN A 785 45.86 -24.49 -72.99
N GLN A 786 45.53 -23.30 -73.50
CA GLN A 786 44.25 -22.95 -74.13
C GLN A 786 44.02 -23.74 -75.42
N GLN A 787 42.76 -23.98 -75.83
CA GLN A 787 42.19 -23.35 -77.03
C GLN A 787 40.72 -23.74 -77.30
N SER A 788 40.10 -22.96 -78.21
CA SER A 788 38.88 -23.26 -78.98
C SER A 788 37.51 -23.16 -78.29
N ALA A 789 36.53 -22.69 -79.06
CA ALA A 789 35.12 -22.51 -78.69
C ALA A 789 34.24 -22.74 -79.93
N ALA A 790 32.95 -23.09 -79.76
CA ALA A 790 31.82 -22.71 -80.62
C ALA A 790 30.49 -23.42 -80.23
N GLY A 791 29.36 -22.78 -80.53
CA GLY A 791 28.21 -23.48 -81.13
C GLY A 791 26.89 -23.62 -80.34
N ALA A 792 25.99 -22.64 -80.48
CA ALA A 792 24.52 -22.71 -80.31
C ALA A 792 23.92 -23.16 -78.94
N GLY A 793 22.69 -22.79 -78.57
CA GLY A 793 21.79 -21.77 -79.13
C GLY A 793 20.31 -21.98 -78.74
N GLY A 794 19.61 -20.90 -78.34
CA GLY A 794 18.14 -20.86 -78.17
C GLY A 794 17.62 -20.59 -76.76
N ALA A 795 16.67 -19.64 -76.65
CA ALA A 795 15.90 -19.22 -75.46
C ALA A 795 16.69 -18.65 -74.26
N ASP A 796 16.15 -17.64 -73.58
CA ASP A 796 16.84 -16.87 -72.53
C ASP A 796 16.75 -17.51 -71.13
N PRO A 797 17.89 -17.82 -70.47
CA PRO A 797 17.94 -18.22 -69.06
C PRO A 797 18.70 -17.20 -68.16
N LYS A 798 19.28 -16.15 -68.76
CA LYS A 798 20.36 -15.35 -68.16
C LYS A 798 19.96 -14.52 -66.95
N GLU A 799 18.73 -14.03 -66.89
CA GLU A 799 18.26 -13.24 -65.75
C GLU A 799 18.05 -14.12 -64.51
N LEU A 800 17.49 -15.33 -64.69
CA LEU A 800 17.38 -16.32 -63.62
C LEU A 800 18.76 -16.74 -63.10
N GLU A 801 19.71 -17.03 -63.98
CA GLU A 801 21.08 -17.40 -63.60
C GLU A 801 21.79 -16.26 -62.83
N LYS A 802 21.60 -15.01 -63.25
CA LYS A 802 22.12 -13.84 -62.55
C LYS A 802 21.51 -13.66 -61.15
N VAL A 803 20.17 -13.72 -61.03
CA VAL A 803 19.48 -13.61 -59.73
C VAL A 803 19.88 -14.77 -58.80
N ARG A 804 20.12 -15.97 -59.35
CA ARG A 804 20.63 -17.13 -58.61
C ARG A 804 22.06 -16.90 -58.09
N GLY A 805 22.92 -16.25 -58.87
CA GLY A 805 24.25 -15.81 -58.45
C GLY A 805 24.21 -14.73 -57.35
N GLU A 806 23.30 -13.76 -57.46
CA GLU A 806 23.07 -12.74 -56.42
C GLU A 806 22.55 -13.38 -55.11
N LEU A 807 21.64 -14.36 -55.21
CA LEU A 807 21.15 -15.12 -54.05
C LEU A 807 22.28 -15.91 -53.38
N GLN A 808 23.12 -16.59 -54.18
CA GLN A 808 24.26 -17.35 -53.66
C GLN A 808 25.28 -16.43 -52.96
N ALA A 809 25.56 -15.25 -53.51
CA ALA A 809 26.41 -14.24 -52.86
C ALA A 809 25.83 -13.80 -51.51
N ALA A 810 24.54 -13.45 -51.46
CA ALA A 810 23.87 -13.05 -50.23
C ALA A 810 23.85 -14.16 -49.16
N CYS A 811 23.70 -15.43 -49.55
CA CYS A 811 23.90 -16.56 -48.63
C CYS A 811 25.32 -16.60 -48.05
N THR A 812 26.36 -16.42 -48.88
CA THR A 812 27.75 -16.40 -48.37
C THR A 812 28.08 -15.19 -47.47
N GLU A 813 27.35 -14.07 -47.60
CA GLU A 813 27.49 -12.94 -46.66
C GLU A 813 26.76 -13.20 -45.34
N ARG A 814 25.54 -13.77 -45.38
CA ARG A 814 24.84 -14.28 -44.18
C ARG A 814 25.72 -15.25 -43.39
N ASP A 815 26.35 -16.21 -44.06
CA ASP A 815 27.17 -17.23 -43.40
C ASP A 815 28.45 -16.65 -42.77
N ARG A 816 28.99 -15.54 -43.32
CA ARG A 816 30.07 -14.76 -42.69
C ARG A 816 29.61 -13.98 -41.47
N PHE A 817 28.43 -13.37 -41.51
CA PHE A 817 27.86 -12.67 -40.35
C PHE A 817 27.53 -13.65 -39.20
N GLN A 818 27.05 -14.85 -39.53
CA GLN A 818 26.85 -15.95 -38.58
C GLN A 818 28.16 -16.33 -37.85
N GLN A 819 29.25 -16.57 -38.59
CA GLN A 819 30.57 -16.87 -38.00
C GLN A 819 31.11 -15.74 -37.12
N GLN A 820 30.83 -14.47 -37.47
CA GLN A 820 31.19 -13.33 -36.63
C GLN A 820 30.37 -13.22 -35.35
N LEU A 821 29.10 -13.65 -35.36
CA LEU A 821 28.26 -13.73 -34.17
C LEU A 821 28.73 -14.82 -33.23
N GLU A 822 29.03 -16.02 -33.74
CA GLU A 822 29.52 -17.17 -32.96
C GLU A 822 30.83 -16.85 -32.23
N LEU A 823 31.76 -16.14 -32.87
CA LEU A 823 32.98 -15.65 -32.23
C LEU A 823 32.70 -14.63 -31.12
N LEU A 824 31.81 -13.66 -31.34
CA LEU A 824 31.45 -12.65 -30.34
C LEU A 824 30.72 -13.26 -29.13
N VAL A 825 29.84 -14.23 -29.35
CA VAL A 825 29.20 -15.01 -28.27
C VAL A 825 30.25 -15.76 -27.46
N THR A 826 31.18 -16.46 -28.13
CA THR A 826 32.27 -17.20 -27.47
C THR A 826 33.17 -16.30 -26.63
N GLU A 827 33.49 -15.09 -27.09
CA GLU A 827 34.23 -14.10 -26.29
C GLU A 827 33.42 -13.59 -25.09
N LEU A 828 32.12 -13.33 -25.29
CA LEU A 828 31.24 -12.79 -24.27
C LEU A 828 30.97 -13.81 -23.16
N GLU A 829 30.91 -15.10 -23.47
CA GLU A 829 30.87 -16.20 -22.49
C GLU A 829 32.16 -16.29 -21.68
N LYS A 830 33.33 -16.28 -22.32
CA LYS A 830 34.63 -16.24 -21.62
C LYS A 830 34.75 -15.01 -20.71
N SER A 831 34.28 -13.85 -21.17
CA SER A 831 34.26 -12.60 -20.39
C SER A 831 33.31 -12.69 -19.19
N LYS A 832 32.10 -13.24 -19.36
CA LYS A 832 31.17 -13.53 -18.24
C LYS A 832 31.79 -14.43 -17.19
N MET A 833 32.42 -15.55 -17.59
CA MET A 833 33.04 -16.50 -16.67
C MET A 833 34.18 -15.84 -15.87
N SER A 834 35.05 -15.08 -16.52
CA SER A 834 36.12 -14.34 -15.85
C SER A 834 35.58 -13.30 -14.86
N ASN A 835 34.52 -12.55 -15.21
CA ASN A 835 33.89 -11.60 -14.30
C ASN A 835 33.21 -12.31 -13.11
N GLN A 836 32.67 -13.53 -13.30
CA GLN A 836 32.09 -14.35 -12.24
C GLN A 836 33.15 -14.89 -11.27
N GLU A 837 34.34 -15.25 -11.76
CA GLU A 837 35.48 -15.63 -10.92
C GLU A 837 36.03 -14.45 -10.12
N GLN A 838 36.19 -13.28 -10.75
CA GLN A 838 36.60 -12.05 -10.05
C GLN A 838 35.56 -11.60 -9.02
N ALA A 839 34.25 -11.77 -9.28
CA ALA A 839 33.21 -11.51 -8.31
C ALA A 839 33.29 -12.45 -7.08
N LYS A 840 33.65 -13.73 -7.27
CA LYS A 840 33.91 -14.66 -6.15
C LYS A 840 35.16 -14.26 -5.35
N GLN A 841 36.23 -13.83 -6.01
CA GLN A 841 37.44 -13.33 -5.34
C GLN A 841 37.12 -12.09 -4.49
N LEU A 842 36.38 -11.13 -5.05
CA LEU A 842 35.91 -9.93 -4.36
C LEU A 842 34.98 -10.25 -3.16
N GLN A 843 34.19 -11.32 -3.25
CA GLN A 843 33.35 -11.80 -2.14
C GLN A 843 34.21 -12.37 -1.00
N THR A 844 35.22 -13.18 -1.32
CA THR A 844 36.18 -13.71 -0.34
C THR A 844 36.96 -12.59 0.34
N ALA A 845 37.43 -11.58 -0.41
CA ALA A 845 38.10 -10.41 0.15
C ALA A 845 37.21 -9.63 1.13
N GLN A 846 35.91 -9.47 0.83
CA GLN A 846 34.95 -8.84 1.73
C GLN A 846 34.70 -9.64 3.02
N GLN A 847 34.64 -10.98 2.93
CA GLN A 847 34.55 -11.85 4.12
C GLN A 847 35.82 -11.73 5.00
N GLN A 848 37.00 -11.65 4.38
CA GLN A 848 38.26 -11.44 5.10
C GLN A 848 38.29 -10.08 5.82
N VAL A 849 37.79 -9.01 5.19
CA VAL A 849 37.63 -7.69 5.85
C VAL A 849 36.65 -7.76 7.03
N GLN A 850 35.54 -8.49 6.92
CA GLN A 850 34.61 -8.69 8.05
C GLN A 850 35.26 -9.45 9.22
N GLN A 851 36.07 -10.47 8.95
CA GLN A 851 36.81 -11.20 10.00
C GLN A 851 37.79 -10.28 10.74
N LEU A 852 38.56 -9.47 10.00
CA LEU A 852 39.47 -8.47 10.60
C LEU A 852 38.70 -7.41 11.41
N GLN A 853 37.51 -6.98 10.96
CA GLN A 853 36.66 -6.06 11.73
C GLN A 853 36.15 -6.68 13.04
N GLN A 854 35.78 -7.97 13.05
CA GLN A 854 35.42 -8.70 14.27
C GLN A 854 36.61 -8.82 15.23
N GLN A 855 37.81 -9.11 14.71
CA GLN A 855 39.04 -9.14 15.50
C GLN A 855 39.36 -7.77 16.15
N VAL A 856 39.12 -6.67 15.42
CA VAL A 856 39.25 -5.30 15.95
C VAL A 856 38.22 -5.00 17.05
N GLN A 857 36.99 -5.54 16.98
CA GLN A 857 36.01 -5.41 18.08
C GLN A 857 36.44 -6.20 19.32
N GLN A 858 36.94 -7.43 19.15
CA GLN A 858 37.44 -8.25 20.27
C GLN A 858 38.63 -7.59 20.98
N LEU A 859 39.60 -7.06 20.22
CA LEU A 859 40.74 -6.32 20.79
C LEU A 859 40.30 -5.04 21.52
N GLN A 860 39.29 -4.33 21.01
CA GLN A 860 38.74 -3.16 21.71
C GLN A 860 38.05 -3.53 23.04
N GLN A 861 37.29 -4.63 23.08
CA GLN A 861 36.67 -5.12 24.32
C GLN A 861 37.71 -5.54 25.37
N GLN A 862 38.77 -6.26 24.96
CA GLN A 862 39.88 -6.63 25.86
C GLN A 862 40.60 -5.39 26.41
N MET A 863 40.90 -4.40 25.56
CA MET A 863 41.53 -3.16 25.98
C MET A 863 40.64 -2.36 26.95
N GLN A 864 39.32 -2.35 26.74
CA GLN A 864 38.36 -1.68 27.62
C GLN A 864 38.26 -2.38 28.99
N GLN A 865 38.29 -3.71 29.03
CA GLN A 865 38.35 -4.48 30.28
C GLN A 865 39.65 -4.20 31.06
N LEU A 866 40.80 -4.15 30.38
CA LEU A 866 42.08 -3.79 31.00
C LEU A 866 42.10 -2.36 31.53
N GLN A 867 41.52 -1.39 30.81
CA GLN A 867 41.36 -0.01 31.31
C GLN A 867 40.44 0.07 32.53
N GLN A 868 39.33 -0.66 32.55
CA GLN A 868 38.44 -0.72 33.71
C GLN A 868 39.16 -1.33 34.93
N ALA A 869 39.87 -2.44 34.75
CA ALA A 869 40.69 -3.04 35.82
C ALA A 869 41.78 -2.09 36.35
N ALA A 870 42.45 -1.35 35.45
CA ALA A 870 43.44 -0.33 35.83
C ALA A 870 42.82 0.90 36.53
N SER A 871 41.54 1.20 36.32
CA SER A 871 40.83 2.29 37.00
C SER A 871 40.35 1.93 38.41
N ALA A 872 40.17 0.64 38.70
CA ALA A 872 39.68 0.12 39.98
C ALA A 872 40.79 -0.16 41.01
N GLY A 873 42.06 -0.22 40.58
CA GLY A 873 43.22 -0.47 41.44
C GLY A 873 44.14 0.75 41.54
N ALA A 874 44.46 1.18 42.77
CA ALA A 874 45.38 2.29 43.01
C ALA A 874 46.84 1.90 42.71
N GLY A 875 47.22 1.94 41.44
CA GLY A 875 48.57 1.63 40.93
C GLY A 875 48.54 0.56 39.84
N ALA A 876 48.38 1.00 38.59
CA ALA A 876 48.60 0.12 37.44
C ALA A 876 50.07 -0.30 37.38
N THR A 877 50.34 -1.61 37.37
CA THR A 877 51.71 -2.14 37.29
C THR A 877 52.32 -1.88 35.90
N ASP A 878 53.64 -1.74 35.82
CA ASP A 878 54.34 -1.55 34.53
C ASP A 878 54.06 -2.68 33.53
N VAL A 879 53.82 -3.90 34.04
CA VAL A 879 53.39 -5.07 33.25
C VAL A 879 52.04 -4.81 32.57
N GLN A 880 51.03 -4.31 33.29
CA GLN A 880 49.74 -3.94 32.71
C GLN A 880 49.88 -2.79 31.70
N ARG A 881 50.80 -1.85 31.96
CA ARG A 881 51.08 -0.71 31.07
C ARG A 881 51.70 -1.18 29.74
N GLN A 882 52.69 -2.08 29.79
CA GLN A 882 53.27 -2.73 28.62
C GLN A 882 52.25 -3.61 27.87
N GLN A 883 51.40 -4.35 28.60
CA GLN A 883 50.38 -5.21 28.00
C GLN A 883 49.31 -4.41 27.24
N LEU A 884 48.92 -3.24 27.77
CA LEU A 884 48.03 -2.31 27.06
C LEU A 884 48.70 -1.73 25.80
N GLU A 885 49.97 -1.35 25.89
CA GLU A 885 50.74 -0.82 24.74
C GLU A 885 50.95 -1.88 23.64
N GLN A 886 51.13 -3.15 24.01
CA GLN A 886 51.18 -4.27 23.06
C GLN A 886 49.83 -4.48 22.35
N GLN A 887 48.71 -4.47 23.08
CA GLN A 887 47.38 -4.57 22.47
C GLN A 887 47.06 -3.38 21.56
N GLN A 888 47.49 -2.16 21.93
CA GLN A 888 47.34 -0.97 21.08
C GLN A 888 48.09 -1.12 19.75
N LYS A 889 49.34 -1.61 19.77
CA LYS A 889 50.13 -1.86 18.55
C LYS A 889 49.51 -2.94 17.66
N GLN A 890 49.03 -4.04 18.25
CA GLN A 890 48.31 -5.09 17.51
C GLN A 890 47.02 -4.55 16.86
N LEU A 891 46.26 -3.73 17.58
CA LEU A 891 45.02 -3.12 17.10
C LEU A 891 45.29 -2.11 15.97
N GLU A 892 46.37 -1.34 16.06
CA GLU A 892 46.83 -0.43 14.99
C GLU A 892 47.31 -1.20 13.74
N GLU A 893 48.04 -2.31 13.93
CA GLU A 893 48.48 -3.18 12.83
C GLU A 893 47.31 -3.84 12.09
N VAL A 894 46.31 -4.39 12.81
CA VAL A 894 45.09 -4.94 12.18
C VAL A 894 44.28 -3.85 11.49
N ARG A 895 44.18 -2.63 12.06
CA ARG A 895 43.54 -1.48 11.36
C ARG A 895 44.26 -1.13 10.05
N LYS A 896 45.59 -1.18 10.04
CA LYS A 896 46.40 -0.93 8.83
C LYS A 896 46.22 -2.03 7.78
N GLN A 897 46.04 -3.29 8.19
CA GLN A 897 45.67 -4.38 7.30
C GLN A 897 44.28 -4.16 6.68
N ILE A 898 43.28 -3.73 7.46
CA ILE A 898 41.94 -3.39 6.96
C ILE A 898 41.98 -2.24 5.93
N ASP A 899 42.71 -1.16 6.20
CA ASP A 899 42.83 -0.01 5.28
C ASP A 899 43.51 -0.40 3.96
N ASN A 900 44.58 -1.21 4.00
CA ASN A 900 45.22 -1.75 2.81
C ASN A 900 44.27 -2.68 2.02
N GLN A 901 43.57 -3.59 2.70
CA GLN A 901 42.65 -4.55 2.05
C GLN A 901 41.44 -3.83 1.45
N ALA A 902 40.92 -2.78 2.11
CA ALA A 902 39.84 -1.94 1.58
C ALA A 902 40.25 -1.23 0.29
N LYS A 903 41.46 -0.66 0.23
CA LYS A 903 42.00 0.00 -0.97
C LYS A 903 42.21 -0.98 -2.13
N ALA A 904 42.67 -2.19 -1.86
CA ALA A 904 42.73 -3.26 -2.87
C ALA A 904 41.33 -3.62 -3.40
N THR A 905 40.38 -3.87 -2.49
CA THR A 905 38.98 -4.19 -2.82
C THR A 905 38.29 -3.07 -3.63
N GLU A 906 38.62 -1.79 -3.38
CA GLU A 906 38.10 -0.66 -4.15
C GLU A 906 38.71 -0.58 -5.56
N GLY A 907 40.00 -0.95 -5.72
CA GLY A 907 40.65 -1.10 -7.02
C GLY A 907 40.03 -2.20 -7.86
N GLU A 908 39.82 -3.38 -7.27
CA GLU A 908 39.16 -4.53 -7.92
C GLU A 908 37.72 -4.19 -8.36
N ARG A 909 36.94 -3.48 -7.53
CA ARG A 909 35.60 -3.00 -7.90
C ARG A 909 35.61 -2.14 -9.15
N LYS A 910 36.54 -1.18 -9.26
CA LYS A 910 36.65 -0.31 -10.44
C LYS A 910 37.00 -1.09 -11.71
N ILE A 911 37.83 -2.13 -11.60
CA ILE A 911 38.15 -3.02 -12.73
C ILE A 911 36.91 -3.83 -13.15
N ILE A 912 36.14 -4.36 -12.20
CA ILE A 912 34.90 -5.11 -12.47
C ILE A 912 33.83 -4.21 -13.12
N ASP A 913 33.68 -2.97 -12.67
CA ASP A 913 32.73 -2.00 -13.25
C ASP A 913 33.15 -1.57 -14.67
N GLU A 914 34.45 -1.45 -14.96
CA GLU A 914 34.94 -1.15 -16.31
C GLU A 914 34.73 -2.34 -17.28
N GLN A 915 34.95 -3.57 -16.81
CA GLN A 915 34.63 -4.79 -17.57
C GLN A 915 33.12 -4.91 -17.85
N ARG A 916 32.26 -4.53 -16.90
CA ARG A 916 30.79 -4.59 -17.09
C ARG A 916 30.36 -3.71 -18.27
N LYS A 917 30.86 -2.47 -18.35
CA LYS A 917 30.63 -1.59 -19.51
C LYS A 917 31.08 -2.23 -20.83
N GLN A 918 32.21 -2.95 -20.83
CA GLN A 918 32.71 -3.64 -22.03
C GLN A 918 31.84 -4.84 -22.42
N ILE A 919 31.34 -5.61 -21.45
CA ILE A 919 30.36 -6.69 -21.69
C ILE A 919 29.06 -6.12 -22.27
N ASP A 920 28.54 -5.03 -21.71
CA ASP A 920 27.29 -4.41 -22.16
C ASP A 920 27.43 -3.74 -23.54
N ALA A 921 28.60 -3.20 -23.87
CA ALA A 921 28.93 -2.80 -25.24
C ALA A 921 28.92 -3.99 -26.21
N LYS A 922 29.60 -5.11 -25.87
CA LYS A 922 29.60 -6.32 -26.70
C LYS A 922 28.21 -6.96 -26.85
N ARG A 923 27.32 -6.86 -25.86
CA ARG A 923 25.91 -7.25 -25.98
C ARG A 923 25.22 -6.43 -27.08
N LYS A 924 25.35 -5.11 -27.04
CA LYS A 924 24.72 -4.21 -28.01
C LYS A 924 25.26 -4.44 -29.44
N ASP A 925 26.54 -4.72 -29.59
CA ASP A 925 27.14 -5.09 -30.89
C ASP A 925 26.58 -6.41 -31.44
N ILE A 926 26.26 -7.38 -30.57
CA ILE A 926 25.58 -8.62 -30.94
C ILE A 926 24.13 -8.34 -31.34
N GLU A 927 23.36 -7.62 -30.53
CA GLU A 927 21.96 -7.23 -30.84
C GLU A 927 21.85 -6.47 -32.18
N GLU A 928 22.81 -5.58 -32.46
CA GLU A 928 22.88 -4.87 -33.76
C GLU A 928 23.27 -5.77 -34.94
N LYS A 929 24.00 -6.88 -34.72
CA LYS A 929 24.31 -7.88 -35.76
C LYS A 929 23.18 -8.88 -35.96
N GLU A 930 22.53 -9.35 -34.90
CA GLU A 930 21.34 -10.20 -34.94
C GLU A 930 20.19 -9.50 -35.69
N LYS A 931 19.98 -8.20 -35.42
CA LYS A 931 19.03 -7.38 -36.18
C LYS A 931 19.37 -7.33 -37.68
N LYS A 932 20.64 -7.09 -38.03
CA LYS A 932 21.08 -7.07 -39.44
C LYS A 932 20.91 -8.44 -40.10
N MET A 933 21.15 -9.54 -39.39
CA MET A 933 20.88 -10.90 -39.87
C MET A 933 19.40 -11.12 -40.15
N ALA A 934 18.50 -10.70 -39.24
CA ALA A 934 17.06 -10.78 -39.47
C ALA A 934 16.59 -9.93 -40.66
N GLU A 935 17.18 -8.73 -40.85
CA GLU A 935 16.93 -7.87 -42.01
C GLU A 935 17.41 -8.52 -43.32
N PHE A 936 18.59 -9.17 -43.33
CA PHE A 936 19.09 -9.95 -44.47
C PHE A 936 18.20 -11.16 -44.77
N ASP A 937 17.74 -11.90 -43.77
CA ASP A 937 16.85 -13.05 -43.95
C ASP A 937 15.49 -12.65 -44.53
N VAL A 938 14.96 -11.49 -44.13
CA VAL A 938 13.75 -10.90 -44.74
C VAL A 938 13.99 -10.47 -46.19
N GLN A 939 15.18 -9.95 -46.52
CA GLN A 939 15.54 -9.64 -47.91
C GLN A 939 15.72 -10.90 -48.76
N LEU A 940 16.34 -11.97 -48.23
CA LEU A 940 16.48 -13.27 -48.88
C LEU A 940 15.11 -13.90 -49.18
N ARG A 941 14.17 -13.85 -48.21
CA ARG A 941 12.78 -14.31 -48.42
C ARG A 941 12.09 -13.52 -49.53
N LYS A 942 12.19 -12.18 -49.52
CA LYS A 942 11.61 -11.33 -50.58
C LYS A 942 12.21 -11.60 -51.96
N ARG A 943 13.55 -11.77 -52.07
CA ARG A 943 14.21 -12.15 -53.34
C ARG A 943 13.75 -13.55 -53.81
N LYS A 944 13.53 -14.50 -52.90
CA LYS A 944 12.97 -15.82 -53.24
C LYS A 944 11.51 -15.72 -53.70
N GLU A 945 10.65 -15.01 -52.98
CA GLU A 945 9.25 -14.78 -53.37
C GLU A 945 9.15 -14.08 -54.74
N GLN A 946 10.08 -13.18 -55.07
CA GLN A 946 10.19 -12.57 -56.40
C GLN A 946 10.64 -13.58 -57.47
N MET A 947 11.57 -14.48 -57.16
CA MET A 947 11.97 -15.56 -58.08
C MET A 947 10.81 -16.53 -58.34
N ASP A 948 10.12 -16.99 -57.28
CA ASP A 948 8.96 -17.89 -57.36
C ASP A 948 7.80 -17.26 -58.16
N GLN A 949 7.63 -15.93 -58.08
CA GLN A 949 6.66 -15.17 -58.88
C GLN A 949 7.08 -15.04 -60.35
N LEU A 950 8.36 -14.80 -60.62
CA LEU A 950 8.90 -14.73 -61.99
C LEU A 950 8.79 -16.10 -62.68
N GLU A 951 9.19 -17.19 -62.03
CA GLU A 951 9.01 -18.56 -62.56
C GLU A 951 7.53 -18.86 -62.85
N LYS A 952 6.60 -18.54 -61.93
CA LYS A 952 5.16 -18.69 -62.19
C LYS A 952 4.67 -17.88 -63.38
N SER A 953 5.16 -16.65 -63.57
CA SER A 953 4.76 -15.81 -64.71
C SER A 953 5.27 -16.37 -66.04
N LEU A 954 6.50 -16.88 -66.07
CA LEU A 954 7.08 -17.58 -67.24
C LEU A 954 6.34 -18.90 -67.54
N GLN A 955 5.91 -19.65 -66.52
CA GLN A 955 5.13 -20.87 -66.69
C GLN A 955 3.67 -20.66 -67.16
N THR A 956 3.10 -19.47 -66.99
CA THR A 956 1.67 -19.22 -67.25
C THR A 956 1.35 -18.41 -68.51
N GLN A 957 2.33 -17.74 -69.13
CA GLN A 957 2.10 -16.90 -70.32
C GLN A 957 2.70 -17.48 -71.61
N GLY A 958 2.02 -18.49 -72.15
CA GLY A 958 2.21 -18.94 -73.54
C GLY A 958 1.70 -17.92 -74.56
N GLY A 959 2.54 -16.95 -74.93
CA GLY A 959 2.45 -16.18 -76.19
C GLY A 959 1.22 -15.28 -76.37
N GLY A 960 1.26 -14.05 -75.85
CA GLY A 960 0.26 -13.01 -76.14
C GLY A 960 0.84 -11.59 -76.12
N ALA A 961 0.62 -10.81 -77.18
CA ALA A 961 1.27 -9.50 -77.38
C ALA A 961 0.96 -8.45 -76.29
N ALA A 962 -0.15 -8.59 -75.56
CA ALA A 962 -0.47 -7.72 -74.42
C ALA A 962 0.53 -7.87 -73.25
N ALA A 963 1.12 -9.05 -73.05
CA ALA A 963 2.11 -9.30 -72.00
C ALA A 963 3.37 -8.44 -72.17
N ALA A 964 3.78 -8.17 -73.42
CA ALA A 964 4.98 -7.41 -73.72
C ALA A 964 4.94 -5.98 -73.16
N GLY A 965 3.75 -5.35 -73.08
CA GLY A 965 3.60 -3.99 -72.53
C GLY A 965 3.86 -3.93 -71.02
N GLU A 966 3.25 -4.82 -70.24
CA GLU A 966 3.53 -4.91 -68.81
C GLU A 966 4.95 -5.42 -68.52
N LEU A 967 5.42 -6.40 -69.29
CA LEU A 967 6.74 -6.99 -69.07
C LEU A 967 7.84 -5.97 -69.35
N ASN A 968 7.72 -5.15 -70.40
CA ASN A 968 8.68 -4.08 -70.67
C ASN A 968 8.66 -2.97 -69.59
N LYS A 969 7.50 -2.67 -68.98
CA LYS A 969 7.42 -1.76 -67.82
C LYS A 969 8.07 -2.37 -66.58
N LYS A 970 7.74 -3.62 -66.26
CA LYS A 970 8.34 -4.38 -65.14
C LYS A 970 9.86 -4.50 -65.33
N LEU A 971 10.33 -4.74 -66.54
CA LEU A 971 11.75 -4.79 -66.90
C LEU A 971 12.44 -3.44 -66.71
N MET A 972 11.82 -2.31 -67.07
CA MET A 972 12.34 -0.99 -66.74
C MET A 972 12.44 -0.76 -65.22
N ASP A 973 11.41 -1.14 -64.46
CA ASP A 973 11.39 -0.98 -63.01
C ASP A 973 12.41 -1.90 -62.30
N THR A 974 12.57 -3.16 -62.73
CA THR A 974 13.59 -4.07 -62.20
C THR A 974 15.00 -3.68 -62.63
N GLN A 975 15.19 -3.18 -63.85
CA GLN A 975 16.49 -2.68 -64.32
C GLN A 975 16.93 -1.44 -63.53
N ARG A 976 16.00 -0.58 -63.13
CA ARG A 976 16.25 0.57 -62.25
C ARG A 976 16.54 0.16 -60.79
N GLN A 977 15.86 -0.88 -60.28
CA GLN A 977 16.18 -1.49 -58.99
C GLN A 977 17.54 -2.20 -59.01
N LEU A 978 17.89 -2.83 -60.12
CA LEU A 978 19.19 -3.47 -60.35
C LEU A 978 20.32 -2.42 -60.39
N GLU A 979 20.14 -1.29 -61.07
CA GLU A 979 21.11 -0.18 -61.04
C GLU A 979 21.32 0.35 -59.61
N ALA A 980 20.26 0.49 -58.82
CA ALA A 980 20.37 0.88 -57.42
C ALA A 980 21.12 -0.18 -56.58
N CYS A 981 20.73 -1.44 -56.67
CA CYS A 981 21.33 -2.53 -55.90
C CYS A 981 22.79 -2.82 -56.30
N VAL A 982 23.15 -2.66 -57.59
CA VAL A 982 24.55 -2.69 -58.06
C VAL A 982 25.35 -1.54 -57.45
N LYS A 983 24.77 -0.33 -57.38
CA LYS A 983 25.45 0.84 -56.79
C LYS A 983 25.65 0.70 -55.29
N GLU A 984 24.67 0.12 -54.57
CA GLU A 984 24.80 -0.25 -53.17
C GLU A 984 25.87 -1.32 -52.96
N LEU A 985 25.86 -2.41 -53.75
CA LEU A 985 26.89 -3.45 -53.75
C LEU A 985 28.31 -2.90 -54.04
N GLN A 986 28.40 -1.84 -54.82
CA GLN A 986 29.68 -1.20 -55.16
C GLN A 986 30.16 -0.31 -54.01
N ASN A 987 29.26 0.43 -53.34
CA ASN A 987 29.57 1.15 -52.11
C ASN A 987 30.00 0.19 -50.98
N THR A 988 29.25 -0.89 -50.71
CA THR A 988 29.60 -1.85 -49.66
C THR A 988 30.90 -2.58 -49.95
N LYS A 989 31.23 -2.85 -51.22
CA LYS A 989 32.56 -3.37 -51.61
C LYS A 989 33.68 -2.37 -51.35
N GLU A 990 33.47 -1.07 -51.55
CA GLU A 990 34.47 -0.05 -51.19
C GLU A 990 34.64 0.10 -49.67
N GLU A 991 33.54 0.07 -48.91
CA GLU A 991 33.56 0.09 -47.44
C GLU A 991 34.23 -1.16 -46.87
N HIS A 992 33.88 -2.35 -47.35
CA HIS A 992 34.48 -3.60 -46.92
C HIS A 992 35.97 -3.70 -47.32
N LYS A 993 36.38 -3.05 -48.42
CA LYS A 993 37.79 -2.92 -48.81
C LYS A 993 38.56 -1.95 -47.90
N LYS A 994 37.96 -0.82 -47.52
CA LYS A 994 38.53 0.11 -46.51
C LYS A 994 38.70 -0.60 -45.16
N ALA A 995 37.64 -1.25 -44.68
CA ALA A 995 37.65 -2.03 -43.44
C ALA A 995 38.69 -3.17 -43.47
N ALA A 996 38.86 -3.86 -44.61
CA ALA A 996 39.92 -4.86 -44.77
C ALA A 996 41.32 -4.24 -44.64
N THR A 997 41.62 -3.13 -45.33
CA THR A 997 42.92 -2.45 -45.22
C THR A 997 43.19 -1.86 -43.83
N GLU A 998 42.14 -1.47 -43.11
CA GLU A 998 42.26 -0.98 -41.73
C GLU A 998 42.46 -2.13 -40.73
N THR A 999 41.81 -3.28 -40.96
CA THR A 999 42.05 -4.52 -40.21
C THR A 999 43.47 -5.05 -40.43
N GLU A 1000 43.97 -5.01 -41.67
CA GLU A 1000 45.34 -5.39 -42.02
C GLU A 1000 46.39 -4.47 -41.37
N ARG A 1001 46.11 -3.16 -41.32
CA ARG A 1001 46.92 -2.18 -40.57
C ARG A 1001 46.90 -2.42 -39.06
N LEU A 1002 45.76 -2.78 -38.49
CA LEU A 1002 45.64 -3.13 -37.07
C LEU A 1002 46.39 -4.44 -36.74
N LEU A 1003 46.34 -5.43 -37.63
CA LEU A 1003 47.13 -6.66 -37.54
C LEU A 1003 48.64 -6.37 -37.55
N GLN A 1004 49.12 -5.49 -38.44
CA GLN A 1004 50.52 -5.05 -38.42
C GLN A 1004 50.91 -4.35 -37.12
N LEU A 1005 50.04 -3.49 -36.56
CA LEU A 1005 50.29 -2.83 -35.27
C LEU A 1005 50.33 -3.83 -34.10
N VAL A 1006 49.41 -4.80 -34.07
CA VAL A 1006 49.41 -5.87 -33.05
C VAL A 1006 50.64 -6.76 -33.19
N GLN A 1007 51.03 -7.13 -34.41
CA GLN A 1007 52.23 -7.93 -34.65
C GLN A 1007 53.50 -7.18 -34.23
N MET A 1008 53.65 -5.90 -34.59
CA MET A 1008 54.77 -5.06 -34.12
C MET A 1008 54.79 -4.94 -32.59
N SER A 1009 53.64 -4.77 -31.95
CA SER A 1009 53.53 -4.72 -30.48
C SER A 1009 53.94 -6.05 -29.83
N GLN A 1010 53.56 -7.18 -30.43
CA GLN A 1010 53.95 -8.51 -29.95
C GLN A 1010 55.44 -8.79 -30.17
N GLU A 1011 56.01 -8.37 -31.30
CA GLU A 1011 57.45 -8.47 -31.57
C GLU A 1011 58.27 -7.59 -30.61
N GLU A 1012 57.82 -6.37 -30.32
CA GLU A 1012 58.43 -5.50 -29.32
C GLU A 1012 58.31 -6.07 -27.89
N GLN A 1013 57.17 -6.68 -27.56
CA GLN A 1013 56.98 -7.33 -26.26
C GLN A 1013 57.84 -8.60 -26.12
N ASN A 1014 57.91 -9.45 -27.15
CA ASN A 1014 58.80 -10.61 -27.18
C ASN A 1014 60.28 -10.19 -27.04
N ALA A 1015 60.68 -9.05 -27.63
CA ALA A 1015 62.02 -8.49 -27.46
C ALA A 1015 62.27 -7.98 -26.03
N LYS A 1016 61.27 -7.35 -25.38
CA LYS A 1016 61.32 -6.95 -23.97
C LYS A 1016 61.40 -8.16 -23.05
N GLU A 1017 60.59 -9.19 -23.27
CA GLU A 1017 60.60 -10.43 -22.48
C GLU A 1017 61.94 -11.18 -22.61
N LYS A 1018 62.51 -11.27 -23.81
CA LYS A 1018 63.87 -11.79 -24.01
C LYS A 1018 64.92 -10.97 -23.25
N THR A 1019 64.84 -9.64 -23.32
CA THR A 1019 65.75 -8.75 -22.57
C THR A 1019 65.63 -8.95 -21.06
N ILE A 1020 64.40 -9.13 -20.55
CA ILE A 1020 64.13 -9.46 -19.14
C ILE A 1020 64.72 -10.82 -18.77
N MET A 1021 64.58 -11.84 -19.63
CA MET A 1021 65.16 -13.17 -19.41
C MET A 1021 66.70 -13.13 -19.37
N ASP A 1022 67.33 -12.43 -20.33
CA ASP A 1022 68.78 -12.25 -20.39
C ASP A 1022 69.30 -11.49 -19.14
N LEU A 1023 68.59 -10.45 -18.69
CA LEU A 1023 68.88 -9.72 -17.45
C LEU A 1023 68.69 -10.59 -16.19
N GLN A 1024 67.64 -11.42 -16.12
CA GLN A 1024 67.44 -12.37 -15.01
C GLN A 1024 68.54 -13.44 -14.98
N GLN A 1025 68.98 -13.94 -16.14
CA GLN A 1025 70.08 -14.89 -16.23
C GLN A 1025 71.42 -14.25 -15.82
N ALA A 1026 71.69 -13.01 -16.24
CA ALA A 1026 72.84 -12.24 -15.78
C ALA A 1026 72.81 -11.99 -14.26
N LEU A 1027 71.64 -11.63 -13.70
CA LEU A 1027 71.45 -11.46 -12.25
C LEU A 1027 71.73 -12.77 -11.49
N LYS A 1028 71.25 -13.90 -12.01
CA LYS A 1028 71.46 -15.24 -11.43
C LYS A 1028 72.94 -15.65 -11.44
N ILE A 1029 73.67 -15.33 -12.52
CA ILE A 1029 75.12 -15.52 -12.62
C ILE A 1029 75.87 -14.60 -11.65
N ALA A 1030 75.46 -13.34 -11.50
CA ALA A 1030 76.05 -12.41 -10.55
C ALA A 1030 75.84 -12.88 -9.09
N GLN A 1031 74.63 -13.30 -8.73
CA GLN A 1031 74.32 -13.88 -7.42
C GLN A 1031 75.12 -15.17 -7.13
N ALA A 1032 75.32 -16.03 -8.14
CA ALA A 1032 76.17 -17.20 -8.01
C ALA A 1032 77.64 -16.84 -7.74
N LYS A 1033 78.18 -15.83 -8.45
CA LYS A 1033 79.55 -15.31 -8.21
C LYS A 1033 79.70 -14.68 -6.82
N VAL A 1034 78.70 -13.93 -6.35
CA VAL A 1034 78.70 -13.36 -4.98
C VAL A 1034 78.71 -14.49 -3.94
N LYS A 1035 77.89 -15.54 -4.11
CA LYS A 1035 77.92 -16.71 -3.22
C LYS A 1035 79.27 -17.44 -3.24
N GLN A 1036 79.90 -17.61 -4.41
CA GLN A 1036 81.26 -18.19 -4.51
C GLN A 1036 82.31 -17.33 -3.79
N ALA A 1037 82.27 -16.00 -3.96
CA ALA A 1037 83.19 -15.10 -3.26
C ALA A 1037 83.01 -15.18 -1.74
N GLN A 1038 81.78 -15.26 -1.25
CA GLN A 1038 81.48 -15.48 0.18
C GLN A 1038 81.99 -16.83 0.68
N THR A 1039 81.83 -17.92 -0.09
CA THR A 1039 82.36 -19.24 0.31
C THR A 1039 83.90 -19.28 0.32
N GLN A 1040 84.56 -18.60 -0.63
CA GLN A 1040 86.01 -18.48 -0.63
C GLN A 1040 86.55 -17.64 0.54
N GLN A 1041 85.85 -16.56 0.94
CA GLN A 1041 86.19 -15.82 2.17
C GLN A 1041 86.00 -16.65 3.44
N GLN A 1042 84.96 -17.48 3.52
CA GLN A 1042 84.77 -18.40 4.65
C GLN A 1042 85.84 -19.49 4.70
N GLN A 1043 86.19 -20.10 3.57
CA GLN A 1043 87.26 -21.11 3.50
C GLN A 1043 88.66 -20.54 3.78
N GLN A 1044 88.87 -19.22 3.68
CA GLN A 1044 90.11 -18.56 4.12
C GLN A 1044 90.16 -18.24 5.62
N GLN A 1045 89.10 -18.49 6.39
CA GLN A 1045 89.09 -18.29 7.85
C GLN A 1045 89.22 -19.59 8.65
N ASP A 1046 88.76 -20.74 8.13
CA ASP A 1046 88.90 -22.05 8.80
C ASP A 1046 90.26 -22.76 8.54
N ALA A 1047 91.12 -22.20 7.69
CA ALA A 1047 92.42 -22.80 7.33
C ALA A 1047 93.55 -22.48 8.34
N GLY A 1048 93.34 -22.78 9.62
CA GLY A 1048 94.36 -22.64 10.66
C GLY A 1048 95.57 -23.58 10.47
N PRO A 1049 96.82 -23.17 10.80
CA PRO A 1049 98.03 -23.90 10.41
C PRO A 1049 98.30 -25.12 11.31
N ALA A 1050 97.67 -26.25 11.00
CA ALA A 1050 97.88 -27.55 11.67
C ALA A 1050 98.03 -28.76 10.70
N GLY A 1051 98.28 -28.50 9.41
CA GLY A 1051 98.48 -29.53 8.36
C GLY A 1051 99.92 -29.64 7.81
N PHE A 1052 100.83 -28.79 8.29
CA PHE A 1052 102.27 -28.87 7.99
C PHE A 1052 102.90 -30.15 8.60
N LEU A 1053 104.15 -30.46 8.22
CA LEU A 1053 104.97 -31.52 8.83
C LEU A 1053 104.62 -32.98 8.47
N LYS A 1054 104.11 -33.24 7.26
CA LYS A 1054 104.42 -34.52 6.57
C LYS A 1054 104.95 -34.39 5.14
N SER A 1055 105.27 -33.17 4.74
CA SER A 1055 106.07 -32.81 3.57
C SER A 1055 106.97 -31.61 3.87
N PHE A 1056 107.60 -31.60 5.05
CA PHE A 1056 108.45 -30.53 5.62
C PHE A 1056 109.08 -29.65 4.52
N PHE A 1057 108.64 -28.42 4.31
CA PHE A 1057 107.72 -27.60 5.13
C PHE A 1057 106.24 -28.03 5.00
#